data_AF-A0A4U0V289-F1
#
_entry.id   AF-A0A4U0V289-F1
#
_cell.length_a   1.000
_cell.length_b   1.000
_cell.length_c   1.000
_cell.angle_alpha   90.00
_cell.angle_beta   90.00
_cell.angle_gamma   90.00
#
_symmetry.space_group_name_H-M   'P 1'
#
loop_
_entity.id
_entity.type
_entity.pdbx_description
1 polymer ?
#
loop_
_entity_poly.entity_id
_entity_poly.type
_entity_poly.pdbx_seq_one_letter_code
_entity_poly.pdbx_strand_id
1 'polypeptide(L)'
;MSNTQEGRVKSVLSGDTLILQNKAKQERTLSLAFINAPRLQQDEPGSFEARDFIRKLCVGKLVHFRVLYNIPQKIGGGARDYGIVFLANGQTLPDLVVQEGWAKLRDDADRKAESPQASELLEKLTALEAHAKADGKGVWATAAKHVQNVREIPDPKAFVEEHKGEAIEAVVERVLSGDRLICRLMVSPAQHVTTTVLVAGLRSPTTARTNPSDGTSQPAEPYGNEAQAFVEERLLQRGVQVRLLGVSPNNLLVGEVRHPVGNIAEFLLKEGFARCTDHHSTWLGAEMSKLRQAEREAKEQQKGLFKGNSTTQRSAAGEVEATVSRILSADTLYIRNKAGTEKRINLSSVRQPKPSDPKQSPFGAEAREFLRKRLIGKHVKVRIDGTRPATEGYEAREMATVTSNNSNLALTLVENGYASVIRHRMDDSDRSPIYDELLAAEESAQKDQKGMWSSKPAKQPSYVDYSESLEKAKRQLTLLSRQKKVPAIVDYVKGASRFTVLVPRDNAKLTFVLGGIRAPRSARGPTDTAEPLGKEAHDFANKRLQQRDVEIDIDDTDKQGGFIGTLYVNRENFAKLLVEEGLASVHAYSAEKSGNANELFAAEKKAKEARKNLWHDWDPSKDAETNGGDYDAAPPTNGTNGTNGDASHSKAKLDYRDVMVTYVDPTTARLKLQLLGPSKQNLDSLMKDFATFHSSPANSKPLPSPPKAGDIVSAKFSADNVWYRARVRRNDREKKESEVVYLDYGNSETQAWSSLRPLEAERFGLLKLKAQAVDAGLSFLQFPTSAEYLAESCKLLDEMTYDRALVAMVDYQDTRENVLWVTLIEPSDASGSGSAAKVRSLNAEVVSEGLAMVPGKLRSWEKGADGEVLRDLRGREGEAKEGRRGMWEYGDLTED
;
A
#
# COMPACT_ATOMS: atom_id res chain seq x y z
N MET A 1 34.53 -61.72 40.61
CA MET A 1 33.48 -60.71 40.37
C MET A 1 33.20 -60.69 38.87
N SER A 2 32.03 -61.19 38.45
CA SER A 2 31.75 -61.44 37.02
C SER A 2 31.68 -60.13 36.22
N ASN A 3 32.25 -60.15 35.00
CA ASN A 3 32.34 -59.06 34.01
C ASN A 3 30.97 -58.59 33.46
N THR A 4 30.02 -58.26 34.34
CA THR A 4 28.72 -57.71 33.98
C THR A 4 28.89 -56.23 33.67
N GLN A 5 28.46 -55.83 32.49
CA GLN A 5 28.54 -54.47 31.97
C GLN A 5 27.15 -53.85 31.89
N GLU A 6 27.09 -52.53 31.84
CA GLU A 6 25.85 -51.76 31.72
C GLU A 6 25.81 -51.04 30.37
N GLY A 7 24.65 -51.05 29.72
CA GLY A 7 24.43 -50.31 28.48
C GLY A 7 22.96 -50.01 28.24
N ARG A 8 22.67 -48.87 27.62
CA ARG A 8 21.32 -48.54 27.16
C ARG A 8 21.06 -49.26 25.84
N VAL A 9 19.94 -49.95 25.70
CA VAL A 9 19.58 -50.56 24.42
C VAL A 9 19.19 -49.44 23.45
N LYS A 10 20.05 -49.15 22.48
CA LYS A 10 19.78 -48.14 21.45
C LYS A 10 18.78 -48.67 20.42
N SER A 11 19.01 -49.88 19.93
CA SER A 11 18.20 -50.49 18.87
C SER A 11 18.34 -52.01 18.88
N VAL A 12 17.40 -52.70 18.26
CA VAL A 12 17.38 -54.15 18.04
C VAL A 12 17.51 -54.39 16.54
N LEU A 13 18.50 -55.17 16.12
CA LEU A 13 18.76 -55.47 14.70
C LEU A 13 17.94 -56.68 14.23
N SER A 14 17.71 -57.65 15.10
CA SER A 14 16.96 -58.89 14.85
C SER A 14 16.50 -59.50 16.17
N GLY A 15 15.70 -60.56 16.13
CA GLY A 15 15.23 -61.29 17.33
C GLY A 15 16.34 -61.96 18.16
N ASP A 16 17.61 -61.75 17.83
CA ASP A 16 18.78 -62.28 18.52
C ASP A 16 19.91 -61.25 18.65
N THR A 17 19.77 -60.00 18.20
CA THR A 17 20.90 -59.06 18.13
C THR A 17 20.45 -57.63 18.45
N LEU A 18 21.20 -56.95 19.31
CA LEU A 18 20.93 -55.60 19.80
C LEU A 18 22.17 -54.71 19.70
N ILE A 19 21.93 -53.40 19.59
CA ILE A 19 22.94 -52.35 19.77
C ILE A 19 22.79 -51.77 21.17
N LEU A 20 23.87 -51.86 21.93
CA LEU A 20 24.00 -51.27 23.26
C LEU A 20 24.85 -50.01 23.15
N GLN A 21 24.45 -48.96 23.87
CA GLN A 21 25.17 -47.70 23.96
C GLN A 21 25.63 -47.45 25.38
N ASN A 22 26.91 -47.16 25.57
CA ASN A 22 27.46 -46.79 26.88
C ASN A 22 27.24 -45.31 27.20
N LYS A 23 27.64 -44.87 28.41
CA LYS A 23 27.52 -43.45 28.84
C LYS A 23 28.30 -42.48 27.94
N ALA A 24 29.36 -42.95 27.26
CA ALA A 24 30.15 -42.19 26.29
C ALA A 24 29.58 -42.20 24.87
N LYS A 25 28.33 -42.66 24.68
CA LYS A 25 27.63 -42.81 23.38
C LYS A 25 28.29 -43.78 22.40
N GLN A 26 29.25 -44.58 22.83
CA GLN A 26 29.85 -45.62 21.99
C GLN A 26 28.89 -46.80 21.86
N GLU A 27 28.76 -47.29 20.63
CA GLU A 27 27.87 -48.41 20.29
C GLU A 27 28.63 -49.73 20.29
N ARG A 28 28.00 -50.77 20.85
CA ARG A 28 28.46 -52.15 20.79
C ARG A 28 27.31 -53.02 20.27
N THR A 29 27.60 -53.84 19.26
CA THR A 29 26.68 -54.89 18.82
C THR A 29 26.84 -56.11 19.71
N LEU A 30 25.73 -56.61 20.27
CA LEU A 30 25.69 -57.83 21.08
C LEU A 30 24.65 -58.78 20.49
N SER A 31 25.08 -59.99 20.14
CA SER A 31 24.16 -61.08 19.83
C SER A 31 23.83 -61.90 21.08
N LEU A 32 22.62 -62.43 21.17
CA LEU A 32 22.19 -63.29 22.26
C LEU A 32 22.86 -64.66 22.11
N ALA A 33 23.43 -65.15 23.20
CA ALA A 33 24.19 -66.39 23.22
C ALA A 33 23.34 -67.59 22.78
N PHE A 34 23.98 -68.51 22.03
CA PHE A 34 23.46 -69.81 21.59
C PHE A 34 22.23 -69.83 20.68
N ILE A 35 21.63 -68.68 20.37
CA ILE A 35 20.36 -68.63 19.63
C ILE A 35 20.49 -67.94 18.28
N ASN A 36 19.58 -68.28 17.37
CA ASN A 36 19.44 -67.70 16.03
C ASN A 36 17.96 -67.40 15.77
N ALA A 37 17.65 -66.13 15.51
CA ALA A 37 16.30 -65.68 15.22
C ALA A 37 16.07 -65.50 13.71
N PRO A 38 14.81 -65.56 13.23
CA PRO A 38 14.50 -65.31 11.84
C PRO A 38 15.01 -63.95 11.34
N ARG A 39 15.52 -63.91 10.11
CA ARG A 39 16.23 -62.77 9.53
C ARG A 39 15.30 -61.83 8.75
N LEU A 40 15.22 -60.59 9.23
CA LEU A 40 14.45 -59.50 8.59
C LEU A 40 14.88 -59.17 7.16
N GLN A 41 16.18 -59.26 6.85
CA GLN A 41 16.69 -58.93 5.52
C GLN A 41 16.26 -59.95 4.44
N GLN A 42 15.91 -61.16 4.87
CA GLN A 42 15.45 -62.25 4.00
C GLN A 42 13.92 -62.40 4.08
N ASP A 43 13.23 -61.47 4.75
CA ASP A 43 11.79 -61.49 5.00
C ASP A 43 11.29 -62.85 5.55
N GLU A 44 12.11 -63.49 6.41
CA GLU A 44 11.79 -64.79 6.99
C GLU A 44 10.51 -64.70 7.88
N PRO A 45 9.64 -65.72 7.88
CA PRO A 45 8.43 -65.74 8.71
C PRO A 45 8.74 -65.55 10.20
N GLY A 46 7.94 -64.72 10.89
CA GLY A 46 8.13 -64.41 12.31
C GLY A 46 9.26 -63.42 12.63
N SER A 47 10.02 -62.94 11.64
CA SER A 47 11.19 -62.08 11.87
C SER A 47 10.85 -60.70 12.44
N PHE A 48 9.72 -60.12 12.04
CA PHE A 48 9.22 -58.86 12.60
C PHE A 48 8.72 -59.04 14.02
N GLU A 49 7.99 -60.12 14.30
CA GLU A 49 7.44 -60.45 15.61
C GLU A 49 8.54 -60.73 16.63
N ALA A 50 9.55 -61.52 16.24
CA ALA A 50 10.71 -61.81 17.08
C ALA A 50 11.48 -60.54 17.47
N ARG A 51 11.71 -59.64 16.51
CA ARG A 51 12.34 -58.34 16.80
C ARG A 51 11.43 -57.43 17.63
N ASP A 52 10.15 -57.42 17.35
CA ASP A 52 9.16 -56.60 18.06
C ASP A 52 9.01 -57.03 19.51
N PHE A 53 9.12 -58.33 19.80
CA PHE A 53 9.14 -58.87 21.15
C PHE A 53 10.28 -58.25 21.97
N ILE A 54 11.52 -58.32 21.46
CA ILE A 54 12.68 -57.75 22.15
C ILE A 54 12.57 -56.22 22.24
N ARG A 55 12.21 -55.53 21.16
CA ARG A 55 12.21 -54.05 21.17
C ARG A 55 11.24 -53.49 22.21
N LYS A 56 10.06 -54.12 22.36
CA LYS A 56 9.06 -53.72 23.36
C LYS A 56 9.56 -53.95 24.79
N LEU A 57 10.36 -54.99 25.01
CA LEU A 57 10.93 -55.29 26.32
C LEU A 57 12.03 -54.32 26.73
N CYS A 58 12.96 -53.96 25.84
CA CYS A 58 14.21 -53.34 26.27
C CYS A 58 14.69 -52.07 25.53
N VAL A 59 14.15 -51.69 24.35
CA VAL A 59 14.63 -50.49 23.65
C VAL A 59 14.52 -49.25 24.54
N GLY A 60 15.56 -48.41 24.51
CA GLY A 60 15.78 -47.20 25.31
C GLY A 60 15.90 -47.43 26.82
N LYS A 61 15.82 -48.67 27.32
CA LYS A 61 16.04 -49.01 28.73
C LYS A 61 17.52 -49.28 28.99
N LEU A 62 17.95 -49.01 30.21
CA LEU A 62 19.25 -49.41 30.72
C LEU A 62 19.20 -50.91 31.07
N VAL A 63 20.14 -51.69 30.58
CA VAL A 63 20.23 -53.13 30.82
C VAL A 63 21.63 -53.51 31.29
N HIS A 64 21.70 -54.59 32.06
CA HIS A 64 22.96 -55.24 32.38
C HIS A 64 23.19 -56.37 31.38
N PHE A 65 24.44 -56.59 30.97
CA PHE A 65 24.77 -57.67 30.04
C PHE A 65 26.13 -58.29 30.36
N ARG A 66 26.31 -59.52 29.92
CA ARG A 66 27.56 -60.27 30.08
C ARG A 66 27.91 -60.94 28.76
N VAL A 67 29.10 -60.66 28.24
CA VAL A 67 29.65 -61.37 27.09
C VAL A 67 30.14 -62.74 27.56
N LEU A 68 29.72 -63.80 26.88
CA LEU A 68 30.11 -65.19 27.17
C LEU A 68 31.23 -65.66 26.25
N TYR A 69 31.10 -65.40 24.95
CA TYR A 69 32.09 -65.77 23.94
C TYR A 69 32.04 -64.78 22.78
N ASN A 70 33.05 -64.80 21.94
CA ASN A 70 33.05 -64.04 20.69
C ASN A 70 33.27 -64.99 19.50
N ILE A 71 32.79 -64.57 18.32
CA ILE A 71 33.01 -65.30 17.07
C ILE A 71 33.72 -64.37 16.09
N PRO A 72 34.94 -64.71 15.62
CA PRO A 72 35.62 -63.96 14.58
C PRO A 72 34.76 -63.85 13.32
N GLN A 73 34.64 -62.64 12.75
CA GLN A 73 33.91 -62.45 11.49
C GLN A 73 34.81 -62.78 10.29
N LYS A 74 34.27 -63.53 9.32
CA LYS A 74 35.04 -64.03 8.16
C LYS A 74 35.45 -62.94 7.15
N ILE A 75 34.83 -61.75 7.19
CA ILE A 75 35.10 -60.64 6.25
C ILE A 75 35.08 -59.31 7.01
N GLY A 76 36.21 -58.59 7.00
CA GLY A 76 36.29 -57.13 7.22
C GLY A 76 35.83 -56.57 8.58
N GLY A 77 35.67 -57.36 9.64
CA GLY A 77 35.17 -56.90 10.92
C GLY A 77 35.83 -57.56 12.14
N GLY A 78 35.80 -56.88 13.28
CA GLY A 78 36.21 -57.44 14.58
C GLY A 78 35.33 -58.61 15.03
N ALA A 79 35.76 -59.36 16.04
CA ALA A 79 34.97 -60.48 16.58
C ALA A 79 33.59 -60.00 17.08
N ARG A 80 32.53 -60.79 16.79
CA ARG A 80 31.17 -60.50 17.24
C ARG A 80 30.96 -61.07 18.64
N ASP A 81 30.55 -60.23 19.57
CA ASP A 81 30.26 -60.61 20.95
C ASP A 81 28.89 -61.32 21.06
N TYR A 82 28.88 -62.45 21.78
CA TYR A 82 27.68 -63.19 22.15
C TYR A 82 27.53 -63.20 23.66
N GLY A 83 26.32 -62.93 24.14
CA GLY A 83 26.12 -62.76 25.58
C GLY A 83 24.68 -62.85 26.06
N ILE A 84 24.54 -62.61 27.36
CA ILE A 84 23.28 -62.61 28.09
C ILE A 84 22.93 -61.16 28.40
N VAL A 85 21.68 -60.78 28.20
CA VAL A 85 21.13 -59.50 28.67
C VAL A 85 20.12 -59.75 29.77
N PHE A 86 20.32 -59.05 30.89
CA PHE A 86 19.50 -59.13 32.09
C PHE A 86 18.52 -57.97 32.10
N LEU A 87 17.23 -58.31 32.19
CA LEU A 87 16.14 -57.36 32.36
C LEU A 87 15.96 -56.99 33.83
N ALA A 88 15.30 -55.87 34.10
CA ALA A 88 15.08 -55.36 35.45
C ALA A 88 14.26 -56.31 36.35
N ASN A 89 13.46 -57.21 35.76
CA ASN A 89 12.67 -58.21 36.47
C ASN A 89 13.45 -59.51 36.77
N GLY A 90 14.76 -59.54 36.54
CA GLY A 90 15.63 -60.70 36.77
C GLY A 90 15.62 -61.75 35.66
N GLN A 91 14.75 -61.63 34.66
CA GLN A 91 14.74 -62.53 33.50
C GLN A 91 15.87 -62.19 32.52
N THR A 92 16.30 -63.18 31.73
CA THR A 92 17.31 -62.97 30.68
C THR A 92 16.69 -63.04 29.30
N LEU A 93 17.22 -62.24 28.36
CA LEU A 93 16.70 -62.22 26.99
C LEU A 93 16.84 -63.56 26.24
N PRO A 94 17.98 -64.29 26.30
CA PRO A 94 18.06 -65.60 25.66
C PRO A 94 16.95 -66.55 26.12
N ASP A 95 16.69 -66.62 27.43
CA ASP A 95 15.65 -67.47 28.00
C ASP A 95 14.27 -67.10 27.45
N LEU A 96 13.89 -65.81 27.53
CA LEU A 96 12.58 -65.32 27.09
C LEU A 96 12.33 -65.52 25.59
N VAL A 97 13.36 -65.26 24.78
CA VAL A 97 13.25 -65.37 23.31
C VAL A 97 13.04 -66.82 22.89
N VAL A 98 13.74 -67.77 23.50
CA VAL A 98 13.57 -69.21 23.22
C VAL A 98 12.26 -69.73 23.80
N GLN A 99 11.92 -69.37 25.04
CA GLN A 99 10.69 -69.78 25.72
C GLN A 99 9.42 -69.38 24.94
N GLU A 100 9.45 -68.23 24.29
CA GLU A 100 8.34 -67.73 23.47
C GLU A 100 8.45 -68.15 21.99
N GLY A 101 9.44 -68.98 21.65
CA GLY A 101 9.62 -69.55 20.30
C GLY A 101 10.08 -68.53 19.25
N TRP A 102 10.68 -67.41 19.64
CA TRP A 102 11.13 -66.36 18.70
C TRP A 102 12.53 -66.61 18.12
N ALA A 103 13.27 -67.59 18.64
CA ALA A 103 14.54 -68.04 18.11
C ALA A 103 14.72 -69.55 18.32
N LYS A 104 15.65 -70.13 17.56
CA LYS A 104 16.10 -71.53 17.70
C LYS A 104 17.50 -71.57 18.30
N LEU A 105 17.86 -72.70 18.90
CA LEU A 105 19.26 -72.98 19.20
C LEU A 105 20.09 -73.05 17.92
N ARG A 106 21.34 -72.64 18.02
CA ARG A 106 22.31 -72.72 16.93
C ARG A 106 22.86 -74.13 16.79
N ASP A 107 23.10 -74.56 15.55
CA ASP A 107 23.72 -75.86 15.25
C ASP A 107 25.13 -76.01 15.84
N ASP A 108 25.83 -74.90 16.10
CA ASP A 108 27.18 -74.86 16.67
C ASP A 108 27.20 -74.53 18.18
N ALA A 109 26.05 -74.51 18.86
CA ALA A 109 25.95 -74.08 20.26
C ALA A 109 26.83 -74.89 21.22
N ASP A 110 26.84 -76.23 21.10
CA ASP A 110 27.66 -77.11 21.94
C ASP A 110 29.15 -76.79 21.86
N ARG A 111 29.63 -76.45 20.65
CA ARG A 111 31.04 -76.09 20.40
C ARG A 111 31.42 -74.73 20.99
N LYS A 112 30.46 -73.96 21.46
CA LYS A 112 30.66 -72.62 22.05
C LYS A 112 30.40 -72.59 23.55
N ALA A 113 29.94 -73.70 24.14
CA ALA A 113 29.65 -73.84 25.56
C ALA A 113 30.88 -74.23 26.40
N GLU A 114 32.04 -73.62 26.14
CA GLU A 114 33.35 -74.04 26.69
C GLU A 114 33.56 -73.72 28.18
N SER A 115 32.69 -72.90 28.78
CA SER A 115 32.74 -72.57 30.22
C SER A 115 31.56 -73.20 30.98
N PRO A 116 31.71 -73.50 32.29
CA PRO A 116 30.62 -74.08 33.08
C PRO A 116 29.32 -73.27 33.02
N GLN A 117 29.41 -71.93 33.07
CA GLN A 117 28.24 -71.05 32.99
C GLN A 117 27.60 -71.05 31.60
N ALA A 118 28.39 -71.27 30.55
CA ALA A 118 27.92 -71.35 29.18
C ALA A 118 27.21 -72.69 28.91
N SER A 119 27.74 -73.80 29.45
CA SER A 119 27.10 -75.12 29.43
C SER A 119 25.76 -75.13 30.17
N GLU A 120 25.69 -74.55 31.38
CA GLU A 120 24.46 -74.44 32.16
C GLU A 120 23.37 -73.64 31.43
N LEU A 121 23.75 -72.53 30.79
CA LEU A 121 22.81 -71.76 29.97
C LEU A 121 22.30 -72.58 28.77
N LEU A 122 23.19 -73.30 28.08
CA LEU A 122 22.79 -74.10 26.92
C LEU A 122 21.82 -75.23 27.28
N GLU A 123 22.05 -75.92 28.41
CA GLU A 123 21.13 -76.93 28.93
C GLU A 123 19.74 -76.34 29.21
N LYS A 124 19.71 -75.17 29.88
CA LYS A 124 18.46 -74.44 30.14
C LYS A 124 17.74 -74.04 28.86
N LEU A 125 18.45 -73.48 27.88
CA LEU A 125 17.85 -73.07 26.60
C LEU A 125 17.34 -74.27 25.81
N THR A 126 17.99 -75.43 25.91
CA THR A 126 17.53 -76.69 25.28
C THR A 126 16.18 -77.14 25.84
N ALA A 127 16.02 -77.08 27.17
CA ALA A 127 14.75 -77.37 27.81
C ALA A 127 13.65 -76.37 27.39
N LEU A 128 13.97 -75.08 27.35
CA LEU A 128 13.03 -74.04 26.92
C LEU A 128 12.62 -74.19 25.45
N GLU A 129 13.54 -74.56 24.56
CA GLU A 129 13.22 -74.81 23.15
C GLU A 129 12.31 -76.02 22.99
N ALA A 130 12.57 -77.10 23.73
CA ALA A 130 11.71 -78.28 23.72
C ALA A 130 10.27 -77.95 24.15
N HIS A 131 10.11 -77.11 25.18
CA HIS A 131 8.80 -76.61 25.61
C HIS A 131 8.14 -75.72 24.54
N ALA A 132 8.86 -74.74 23.99
CA ALA A 132 8.32 -73.87 22.94
C ALA A 132 7.90 -74.65 21.69
N LYS A 133 8.62 -75.72 21.36
CA LYS A 133 8.30 -76.64 20.27
C LYS A 133 7.06 -77.49 20.58
N ALA A 134 6.94 -78.02 21.80
CA ALA A 134 5.77 -78.77 22.24
C ALA A 134 4.50 -77.90 22.25
N ASP A 135 4.63 -76.63 22.65
CA ASP A 135 3.55 -75.65 22.70
C ASP A 135 3.23 -75.01 21.33
N GLY A 136 4.02 -75.30 20.29
CA GLY A 136 3.83 -74.72 18.96
C GLY A 136 3.99 -73.19 18.92
N LYS A 137 4.91 -72.63 19.71
CA LYS A 137 5.12 -71.17 19.80
C LYS A 137 6.03 -70.64 18.70
N GLY A 138 5.77 -69.41 18.25
CA GLY A 138 6.64 -68.65 17.34
C GLY A 138 7.04 -69.42 16.07
N VAL A 139 8.34 -69.67 15.88
CA VAL A 139 8.90 -70.40 14.74
C VAL A 139 8.47 -71.87 14.68
N TRP A 140 7.86 -72.40 15.74
CA TRP A 140 7.33 -73.77 15.84
C TRP A 140 5.82 -73.85 15.59
N ALA A 141 5.14 -72.71 15.37
CA ALA A 141 3.71 -72.68 15.10
C ALA A 141 3.37 -73.40 13.78
N THR A 142 2.25 -74.12 13.76
CA THR A 142 1.74 -74.84 12.58
C THR A 142 1.31 -73.91 11.45
N ALA A 143 0.92 -72.68 11.77
CA ALA A 143 0.63 -71.61 10.81
C ALA A 143 1.52 -70.41 11.12
N ALA A 144 2.60 -70.25 10.34
CA ALA A 144 3.51 -69.12 10.48
C ALA A 144 2.80 -67.83 10.06
N LYS A 145 2.77 -66.82 10.94
CA LYS A 145 2.37 -65.47 10.55
C LYS A 145 3.44 -64.91 9.62
N HIS A 146 3.04 -64.59 8.40
CA HIS A 146 3.89 -63.92 7.43
C HIS A 146 3.38 -62.51 7.22
N VAL A 147 4.23 -61.54 7.55
CA VAL A 147 3.98 -60.13 7.30
C VAL A 147 4.64 -59.77 5.98
N GLN A 148 3.83 -59.45 4.98
CA GLN A 148 4.32 -58.90 3.73
C GLN A 148 4.77 -57.45 3.95
N ASN A 149 6.04 -57.15 3.69
CA ASN A 149 6.58 -55.80 3.82
C ASN A 149 6.78 -55.12 2.46
N VAL A 150 5.96 -54.11 2.18
CA VAL A 150 6.07 -53.27 0.99
C VAL A 150 7.06 -52.14 1.27
N ARG A 151 8.09 -52.00 0.41
CA ARG A 151 9.14 -50.97 0.56
C ARG A 151 9.00 -49.81 -0.42
N GLU A 152 8.30 -50.04 -1.53
CA GLU A 152 8.04 -49.05 -2.56
C GLU A 152 6.53 -48.92 -2.78
N ILE A 153 6.04 -47.69 -2.72
CA ILE A 153 4.62 -47.39 -2.94
C ILE A 153 4.50 -46.84 -4.36
N PRO A 154 3.85 -47.56 -5.30
CA PRO A 154 3.78 -47.14 -6.70
C PRO A 154 3.05 -45.81 -6.88
N ASP A 155 1.96 -45.60 -6.14
CA ASP A 155 1.20 -44.34 -6.11
C ASP A 155 1.04 -43.82 -4.68
N PRO A 156 1.96 -42.97 -4.20
CA PRO A 156 1.89 -42.39 -2.87
C PRO A 156 0.65 -41.51 -2.64
N LYS A 157 0.08 -40.91 -3.69
CA LYS A 157 -1.12 -40.06 -3.56
C LYS A 157 -2.36 -40.90 -3.31
N ALA A 158 -2.54 -41.97 -4.10
CA ALA A 158 -3.63 -42.91 -3.89
C ALA A 158 -3.56 -43.55 -2.50
N PHE A 159 -2.35 -43.92 -2.05
CA PHE A 159 -2.13 -44.47 -0.72
C PHE A 159 -2.54 -43.51 0.42
N VAL A 160 -2.25 -42.21 0.28
CA VAL A 160 -2.68 -41.21 1.27
C VAL A 160 -4.19 -41.04 1.29
N GLU A 161 -4.85 -41.03 0.13
CA GLU A 161 -6.30 -40.89 0.06
C GLU A 161 -7.04 -42.13 0.59
N GLU A 162 -6.51 -43.34 0.35
CA GLU A 162 -7.04 -44.60 0.88
C GLU A 162 -7.03 -44.62 2.42
N HIS A 163 -5.95 -44.14 3.03
CA HIS A 163 -5.78 -44.12 4.49
C HIS A 163 -6.08 -42.74 5.13
N LYS A 164 -6.87 -41.91 4.46
CA LYS A 164 -7.11 -40.53 4.88
C LYS A 164 -7.87 -40.46 6.20
N GLY A 165 -7.30 -39.74 7.16
CA GLY A 165 -7.89 -39.56 8.50
C GLY A 165 -7.58 -40.69 9.48
N GLU A 166 -7.00 -41.80 9.02
CA GLU A 166 -6.59 -42.91 9.88
C GLU A 166 -5.35 -42.57 10.72
N ALA A 167 -5.29 -43.12 11.93
CA ALA A 167 -4.10 -43.08 12.78
C ALA A 167 -3.41 -44.45 12.71
N ILE A 168 -2.55 -44.64 11.72
CA ILE A 168 -1.92 -45.94 11.43
C ILE A 168 -0.87 -46.23 12.51
N GLU A 169 -0.95 -47.39 13.15
CA GLU A 169 0.12 -47.83 14.06
C GLU A 169 1.42 -48.05 13.28
N ALA A 170 2.52 -47.55 13.81
CA ALA A 170 3.81 -47.61 13.14
C ALA A 170 4.97 -47.80 14.10
N VAL A 171 6.10 -48.23 13.56
CA VAL A 171 7.39 -48.25 14.26
C VAL A 171 8.37 -47.37 13.49
N VAL A 172 9.08 -46.48 14.20
CA VAL A 172 10.14 -45.69 13.57
C VAL A 172 11.37 -46.57 13.43
N GLU A 173 11.63 -47.04 12.21
CA GLU A 173 12.74 -47.96 11.91
C GLU A 173 14.08 -47.23 11.89
N ARG A 174 14.10 -46.01 11.32
CA ARG A 174 15.29 -45.15 11.25
C ARG A 174 14.93 -43.68 11.32
N VAL A 175 15.85 -42.88 11.84
CA VAL A 175 15.77 -41.41 11.84
C VAL A 175 16.83 -40.88 10.88
N LEU A 176 16.40 -40.31 9.74
CA LEU A 176 17.31 -39.81 8.70
C LEU A 176 17.73 -38.36 8.96
N SER A 177 16.80 -37.54 9.43
CA SER A 177 17.00 -36.18 9.94
C SER A 177 15.90 -35.88 10.96
N GLY A 178 15.95 -34.71 11.60
CA GLY A 178 14.91 -34.32 12.58
C GLY A 178 13.48 -34.35 12.01
N ASP A 179 13.32 -34.17 10.70
CA ASP A 179 12.02 -34.15 10.01
C ASP A 179 11.77 -35.34 9.07
N ARG A 180 12.72 -36.27 8.91
CA ARG A 180 12.58 -37.42 8.00
C ARG A 180 12.83 -38.74 8.72
N LEU A 181 11.81 -39.59 8.73
CA LEU A 181 11.82 -40.88 9.41
C LEU A 181 11.55 -41.99 8.40
N ILE A 182 12.18 -43.15 8.57
CA ILE A 182 11.71 -44.38 7.93
C ILE A 182 10.77 -45.03 8.93
N CYS A 183 9.50 -45.16 8.55
CA CYS A 183 8.45 -45.74 9.38
C CYS A 183 7.97 -47.05 8.76
N ARG A 184 7.80 -48.08 9.58
CA ARG A 184 7.06 -49.30 9.24
C ARG A 184 5.61 -49.11 9.67
N LEU A 185 4.75 -48.74 8.73
CA LEU A 185 3.31 -48.55 8.89
C LEU A 185 2.62 -49.91 8.86
N MET A 186 1.80 -50.21 9.86
CA MET A 186 1.09 -51.49 10.00
C MET A 186 -0.33 -51.30 9.45
N VAL A 187 -0.46 -51.34 8.12
CA VAL A 187 -1.75 -51.10 7.42
C VAL A 187 -2.75 -52.23 7.65
N SER A 188 -2.27 -53.46 7.87
CA SER A 188 -3.06 -54.59 8.35
C SER A 188 -2.19 -55.57 9.16
N PRO A 189 -2.78 -56.55 9.87
CA PRO A 189 -2.01 -57.55 10.61
C PRO A 189 -1.05 -58.40 9.75
N ALA A 190 -1.28 -58.47 8.43
CA ALA A 190 -0.48 -59.27 7.50
C ALA A 190 0.30 -58.43 6.49
N GLN A 191 0.08 -57.11 6.44
CA GLN A 191 0.73 -56.23 5.48
C GLN A 191 1.26 -54.97 6.17
N HIS A 192 2.56 -54.76 6.04
CA HIS A 192 3.24 -53.57 6.53
C HIS A 192 3.85 -52.79 5.36
N VAL A 193 3.98 -51.48 5.50
CA VAL A 193 4.64 -50.60 4.54
C VAL A 193 5.83 -49.92 5.22
N THR A 194 7.05 -50.21 4.79
CA THR A 194 8.26 -49.53 5.30
C THR A 194 8.70 -48.46 4.32
N THR A 195 8.45 -47.20 4.65
CA THR A 195 8.75 -46.07 3.75
C THR A 195 9.20 -44.83 4.51
N THR A 196 9.66 -43.81 3.77
CA THR A 196 10.03 -42.52 4.34
C THR A 196 8.80 -41.66 4.57
N VAL A 197 8.65 -41.17 5.80
CA VAL A 197 7.63 -40.20 6.21
C VAL A 197 8.32 -38.89 6.59
N LEU A 198 7.90 -37.81 5.94
CA LEU A 198 8.25 -36.44 6.31
C LEU A 198 7.30 -35.96 7.42
N VAL A 199 7.86 -35.47 8.51
CA VAL A 199 7.09 -34.91 9.63
C VAL A 199 6.41 -33.62 9.19
N ALA A 200 5.09 -33.58 9.29
CA ALA A 200 4.29 -32.43 8.89
C ALA A 200 4.53 -31.18 9.77
N GLY A 201 4.27 -30.00 9.20
CA GLY A 201 4.26 -28.73 9.94
C GLY A 201 5.62 -28.14 10.33
N LEU A 202 6.73 -28.82 10.05
CA LEU A 202 8.07 -28.29 10.30
C LEU A 202 9.08 -28.57 9.18
N ARG A 203 10.22 -27.91 9.27
CA ARG A 203 11.47 -28.22 8.55
C ARG A 203 12.62 -28.24 9.55
N SER A 204 13.36 -29.33 9.59
CA SER A 204 14.57 -29.48 10.40
C SER A 204 15.80 -29.03 9.59
N PRO A 205 16.87 -28.53 10.24
CA PRO A 205 18.16 -28.36 9.59
C PRO A 205 18.67 -29.70 9.05
N THR A 206 19.47 -29.64 7.98
CA THR A 206 20.06 -30.83 7.39
C THR A 206 21.08 -31.46 8.32
N THR A 207 20.98 -32.77 8.49
CA THR A 207 21.93 -33.58 9.22
C THR A 207 23.11 -33.95 8.32
N ALA A 208 24.29 -34.16 8.90
CA ALA A 208 25.45 -34.62 8.15
C ALA A 208 25.16 -35.95 7.43
N ARG A 209 25.58 -36.07 6.18
CA ARG A 209 25.33 -37.26 5.36
C ARG A 209 26.56 -37.64 4.56
N THR A 210 26.99 -38.88 4.69
CA THR A 210 28.03 -39.47 3.84
C THR A 210 27.38 -40.23 2.70
N ASN A 211 27.81 -39.96 1.46
CA ASN A 211 27.36 -40.68 0.29
C ASN A 211 28.01 -42.08 0.27
N PRO A 212 27.22 -43.17 0.28
CA PRO A 212 27.76 -44.52 0.31
C PRO A 212 28.56 -44.91 -0.93
N SER A 213 28.34 -44.27 -2.08
CA SER A 213 28.97 -44.66 -3.35
C SER A 213 30.38 -44.11 -3.55
N ASP A 214 30.67 -42.91 -3.01
CA ASP A 214 31.93 -42.20 -3.22
C ASP A 214 32.62 -41.75 -1.91
N GLY A 215 31.99 -41.98 -0.76
CA GLY A 215 32.52 -41.63 0.56
C GLY A 215 32.51 -40.13 0.87
N THR A 216 31.96 -39.28 0.00
CA THR A 216 31.92 -37.83 0.21
C THR A 216 30.93 -37.47 1.33
N SER A 217 31.32 -36.57 2.23
CA SER A 217 30.49 -36.19 3.39
C SER A 217 29.98 -34.76 3.26
N GLN A 218 28.66 -34.60 3.28
CA GLN A 218 28.01 -33.30 3.44
C GLN A 218 27.93 -32.95 4.93
N PRO A 219 28.45 -31.80 5.36
CA PRO A 219 28.37 -31.37 6.76
C PRO A 219 26.92 -31.05 7.14
N ALA A 220 26.62 -31.17 8.44
CA ALA A 220 25.33 -30.77 8.98
C ALA A 220 25.18 -29.24 8.97
N GLU A 221 23.96 -28.76 8.74
CA GLU A 221 23.58 -27.41 9.15
C GLU A 221 23.63 -27.30 10.69
N PRO A 222 23.79 -26.08 11.25
CA PRO A 222 23.74 -25.87 12.68
C PRO A 222 22.51 -26.52 13.31
N TYR A 223 22.71 -27.25 14.40
CA TYR A 223 21.68 -28.04 15.10
C TYR A 223 21.08 -29.23 14.33
N GLY A 224 21.55 -29.54 13.12
CA GLY A 224 21.00 -30.63 12.30
C GLY A 224 21.30 -32.03 12.85
N ASN A 225 22.46 -32.24 13.45
CA ASN A 225 22.80 -33.50 14.12
C ASN A 225 22.08 -33.63 15.46
N GLU A 226 21.94 -32.52 16.19
CA GLU A 226 21.22 -32.44 17.44
C GLU A 226 19.72 -32.72 17.25
N ALA A 227 19.12 -32.17 16.19
CA ALA A 227 17.73 -32.45 15.81
C ALA A 227 17.51 -33.93 15.49
N GLN A 228 18.40 -34.55 14.71
CA GLN A 228 18.33 -35.99 14.43
C GLN A 228 18.47 -36.81 15.71
N ALA A 229 19.48 -36.54 16.54
CA ALA A 229 19.73 -37.25 17.79
C ALA A 229 18.55 -37.10 18.77
N PHE A 230 17.92 -35.92 18.80
CA PHE A 230 16.75 -35.64 19.62
C PHE A 230 15.57 -36.56 19.29
N VAL A 231 15.31 -36.77 18.00
CA VAL A 231 14.25 -37.68 17.53
C VAL A 231 14.68 -39.14 17.69
N GLU A 232 15.94 -39.47 17.41
CA GLU A 232 16.48 -40.83 17.55
C GLU A 232 16.35 -41.33 18.99
N GLU A 233 16.75 -40.53 19.98
CA GLU A 233 16.64 -40.90 21.39
C GLU A 233 15.19 -41.16 21.83
N ARG A 234 14.24 -40.44 21.24
CA ARG A 234 12.83 -40.49 21.65
C ARG A 234 12.04 -41.56 20.90
N LEU A 235 12.29 -41.72 19.60
CA LEU A 235 11.41 -42.47 18.71
C LEU A 235 12.05 -43.69 18.07
N LEU A 236 13.38 -43.83 18.01
CA LEU A 236 14.00 -44.97 17.33
C LEU A 236 13.46 -46.30 17.89
N GLN A 237 12.86 -47.10 17.01
CA GLN A 237 12.18 -48.37 17.28
C GLN A 237 11.05 -48.33 18.31
N ARG A 238 10.50 -47.13 18.58
CA ARG A 238 9.28 -46.95 19.37
C ARG A 238 8.04 -47.09 18.51
N GLY A 239 6.96 -47.51 19.17
CA GLY A 239 5.62 -47.47 18.59
C GLY A 239 5.12 -46.03 18.56
N VAL A 240 4.60 -45.63 17.41
CA VAL A 240 3.98 -44.31 17.16
C VAL A 240 2.71 -44.52 16.35
N GLN A 241 1.88 -43.49 16.25
CA GLN A 241 0.79 -43.40 15.29
C GLN A 241 1.17 -42.39 14.22
N VAL A 242 0.98 -42.76 12.95
CA VAL A 242 1.21 -41.89 11.81
C VAL A 242 -0.13 -41.58 11.15
N ARG A 243 -0.46 -40.29 11.06
CA ARG A 243 -1.61 -39.81 10.29
C ARG A 243 -1.09 -39.19 9.00
N LEU A 244 -1.46 -39.77 7.86
CA LEU A 244 -1.05 -39.28 6.55
C LEU A 244 -1.89 -38.07 6.15
N LEU A 245 -1.23 -37.04 5.63
CA LEU A 245 -1.83 -35.75 5.28
C LEU A 245 -1.72 -35.42 3.79
N GLY A 246 -0.66 -35.88 3.15
CA GLY A 246 -0.38 -35.56 1.76
C GLY A 246 0.93 -36.16 1.28
N VAL A 247 1.36 -35.70 0.11
CA VAL A 247 2.66 -36.03 -0.46
C VAL A 247 3.44 -34.76 -0.73
N SER A 248 4.75 -34.82 -0.49
CA SER A 248 5.67 -33.76 -0.88
C SER A 248 5.83 -33.72 -2.42
N PRO A 249 6.37 -32.64 -3.00
CA PRO A 249 6.69 -32.57 -4.43
C PRO A 249 7.60 -33.70 -4.93
N ASN A 250 8.37 -34.33 -4.04
CA ASN A 250 9.26 -35.46 -4.35
C ASN A 250 8.60 -36.83 -4.07
N ASN A 251 7.26 -36.88 -3.99
CA ASN A 251 6.46 -38.08 -3.73
C ASN A 251 6.72 -38.78 -2.38
N LEU A 252 7.38 -38.12 -1.42
CA LEU A 252 7.48 -38.62 -0.05
C LEU A 252 6.16 -38.41 0.69
N LEU A 253 5.74 -39.39 1.50
CA LEU A 253 4.59 -39.24 2.38
C LEU A 253 4.83 -38.14 3.41
N VAL A 254 3.82 -37.30 3.64
CA VAL A 254 3.83 -36.26 4.68
C VAL A 254 2.77 -36.61 5.72
N GLY A 255 3.15 -36.62 6.99
CA GLY A 255 2.23 -37.01 8.05
C GLY A 255 2.59 -36.49 9.44
N GLU A 256 1.60 -36.51 10.33
CA GLU A 256 1.82 -36.32 11.76
C GLU A 256 2.41 -37.60 12.35
N VAL A 257 3.44 -37.47 13.20
CA VAL A 257 4.05 -38.60 13.90
C VAL A 257 3.85 -38.41 15.40
N ARG A 258 2.91 -39.19 15.95
CA ARG A 258 2.44 -39.05 17.33
C ARG A 258 2.90 -40.22 18.18
N HIS A 259 3.61 -39.93 19.26
CA HIS A 259 3.81 -40.85 20.37
C HIS A 259 2.67 -40.63 21.40
N PRO A 260 2.34 -41.56 22.31
CA PRO A 260 1.37 -41.32 23.38
C PRO A 260 1.64 -40.06 24.24
N VAL A 261 2.87 -39.55 24.22
CA VAL A 261 3.28 -38.33 24.93
C VAL A 261 3.04 -37.05 24.09
N GLY A 262 2.84 -37.16 22.78
CA GLY A 262 2.49 -36.05 21.90
C GLY A 262 3.08 -36.15 20.48
N ASN A 263 2.88 -35.09 19.69
CA ASN A 263 3.39 -34.98 18.31
C ASN A 263 4.87 -34.56 18.33
N ILE A 264 5.75 -35.35 17.69
CA ILE A 264 7.20 -35.05 17.66
C ILE A 264 7.51 -33.68 17.07
N ALA A 265 6.66 -33.19 16.17
CA ALA A 265 6.83 -31.89 15.55
C ALA A 265 6.84 -30.74 16.58
N GLU A 266 5.93 -30.82 17.55
CA GLU A 266 5.81 -29.83 18.63
C GLU A 266 7.08 -29.79 19.48
N PHE A 267 7.59 -30.97 19.87
CA PHE A 267 8.79 -31.07 20.71
C PHE A 267 10.06 -30.57 20.00
N LEU A 268 10.20 -30.82 18.70
CA LEU A 268 11.31 -30.29 17.91
C LEU A 268 11.28 -28.78 17.81
N LEU A 269 10.09 -28.21 17.58
CA LEU A 269 9.91 -26.76 17.49
C LEU A 269 10.17 -26.08 18.85
N LYS A 270 9.70 -26.67 19.95
CA LYS A 270 9.87 -26.16 21.32
C LYS A 270 11.32 -26.10 21.79
N GLU A 271 12.16 -27.00 21.30
CA GLU A 271 13.61 -26.98 21.56
C GLU A 271 14.41 -26.15 20.54
N GLY A 272 13.73 -25.55 19.56
CA GLY A 272 14.36 -24.75 18.50
C GLY A 272 15.19 -25.59 17.53
N PHE A 273 14.88 -26.87 17.37
CA PHE A 273 15.55 -27.78 16.42
C PHE A 273 14.87 -27.85 15.05
N ALA A 274 13.78 -27.12 14.87
CA ALA A 274 13.10 -26.99 13.59
C ALA A 274 12.44 -25.62 13.48
N ARG A 275 11.93 -25.30 12.30
CA ARG A 275 11.07 -24.13 12.04
C ARG A 275 9.74 -24.57 11.45
N CYS A 276 8.68 -23.80 11.69
CA CYS A 276 7.36 -24.07 11.11
C CYS A 276 7.42 -23.99 9.57
N THR A 277 6.72 -24.90 8.88
CA THR A 277 6.53 -24.83 7.42
C THR A 277 5.08 -24.54 7.07
N ASP A 278 4.85 -23.44 6.34
CA ASP A 278 3.51 -22.96 5.99
C ASP A 278 2.85 -23.81 4.90
N HIS A 279 3.63 -24.59 4.15
CA HIS A 279 3.11 -25.45 3.08
C HIS A 279 2.16 -26.55 3.58
N HIS A 280 2.23 -26.89 4.87
CA HIS A 280 1.40 -27.92 5.48
C HIS A 280 0.24 -27.33 6.32
N SER A 281 0.10 -26.00 6.38
CA SER A 281 -0.90 -25.33 7.23
C SER A 281 -2.33 -25.79 6.95
N THR A 282 -2.71 -25.92 5.67
CA THR A 282 -4.08 -26.33 5.28
C THR A 282 -4.38 -27.78 5.66
N TRP A 283 -3.39 -28.68 5.57
CA TRP A 283 -3.54 -30.07 5.99
C TRP A 283 -3.63 -30.24 7.51
N LEU A 284 -2.91 -29.39 8.26
CA LEU A 284 -2.84 -29.48 9.72
C LEU A 284 -3.99 -28.73 10.43
N GLY A 285 -4.54 -27.69 9.79
CA GLY A 285 -5.58 -26.85 10.37
C GLY A 285 -5.17 -26.31 11.75
N ALA A 286 -5.99 -26.57 12.76
CA ALA A 286 -5.80 -26.10 14.14
C ALA A 286 -4.51 -26.62 14.81
N GLU A 287 -3.96 -27.77 14.37
CA GLU A 287 -2.71 -28.28 14.92
C GLU A 287 -1.52 -27.38 14.57
N MET A 288 -1.59 -26.65 13.46
CA MET A 288 -0.53 -25.73 13.06
C MET A 288 -0.37 -24.58 14.07
N SER A 289 -1.45 -24.13 14.71
CA SER A 289 -1.39 -23.11 15.76
C SER A 289 -0.56 -23.56 16.96
N LYS A 290 -0.66 -24.84 17.36
CA LYS A 290 0.17 -25.43 18.43
C LYS A 290 1.64 -25.47 18.03
N LEU A 291 1.93 -25.84 16.79
CA LEU A 291 3.31 -25.85 16.26
C LEU A 291 3.92 -24.43 16.25
N ARG A 292 3.16 -23.42 15.84
CA ARG A 292 3.61 -22.02 15.88
C ARG A 292 3.82 -21.52 17.30
N GLN A 293 2.99 -21.93 18.25
CA GLN A 293 3.19 -21.62 19.67
C GLN A 293 4.50 -22.23 20.17
N ALA A 294 4.76 -23.50 19.86
CA ALA A 294 6.01 -24.17 20.24
C ALA A 294 7.25 -23.47 19.65
N GLU A 295 7.22 -23.06 18.38
CA GLU A 295 8.31 -22.29 17.78
C GLU A 295 8.48 -20.91 18.45
N ARG A 296 7.38 -20.24 18.81
CA ARG A 296 7.41 -18.95 19.51
C ARG A 296 8.06 -19.07 20.88
N GLU A 297 7.70 -20.09 21.64
CA GLU A 297 8.33 -20.40 22.94
C GLU A 297 9.84 -20.59 22.78
N ALA A 298 10.29 -21.30 21.74
CA ALA A 298 11.71 -21.48 21.47
C ALA A 298 12.43 -20.18 21.08
N LYS A 299 11.77 -19.29 20.33
CA LYS A 299 12.29 -17.95 19.99
C LYS A 299 12.44 -17.06 21.22
N GLU A 300 11.41 -17.01 22.06
CA GLU A 300 11.40 -16.23 23.31
C GLU A 300 12.49 -16.71 24.27
N GLN A 301 12.69 -18.02 24.36
CA GLN A 301 13.73 -18.63 25.19
C GLN A 301 15.11 -18.70 24.52
N GLN A 302 15.26 -18.18 23.29
CA GLN A 302 16.51 -18.21 22.52
C GLN A 302 17.11 -19.62 22.45
N LYS A 303 16.30 -20.63 22.13
CA LYS A 303 16.72 -22.05 22.04
C LYS A 303 17.17 -22.43 20.63
N GLY A 304 18.07 -23.41 20.54
CA GLY A 304 18.52 -24.02 19.28
C GLY A 304 18.86 -23.00 18.19
N LEU A 305 18.18 -23.12 17.05
CA LEU A 305 18.26 -22.26 15.86
C LEU A 305 18.00 -20.77 16.12
N PHE A 306 17.48 -20.41 17.29
CA PHE A 306 17.12 -19.03 17.66
C PHE A 306 18.11 -18.38 18.63
N LYS A 307 19.18 -19.07 19.05
CA LYS A 307 20.25 -18.46 19.85
C LYS A 307 20.92 -17.29 19.12
N GLY A 308 20.95 -16.11 19.74
CA GLY A 308 21.65 -14.94 19.23
C GLY A 308 20.85 -14.11 18.21
N ASN A 309 19.62 -14.52 17.88
CA ASN A 309 18.69 -13.68 17.13
C ASN A 309 18.01 -12.75 18.14
N SER A 310 18.50 -11.52 18.26
CA SER A 310 17.78 -10.45 18.97
C SER A 310 16.50 -10.16 18.19
N THR A 311 15.44 -10.94 18.46
CA THR A 311 14.09 -10.50 18.13
C THR A 311 13.87 -9.24 18.93
N THR A 312 14.02 -8.10 18.25
CA THR A 312 13.51 -6.82 18.70
C THR A 312 12.08 -7.11 19.09
N GLN A 313 11.79 -7.13 20.39
CA GLN A 313 10.42 -7.11 20.86
C GLN A 313 9.86 -5.79 20.36
N ARG A 314 9.23 -5.82 19.19
CA ARG A 314 8.34 -4.74 18.78
C ARG A 314 7.18 -4.84 19.74
N SER A 315 7.11 -3.86 20.64
CA SER A 315 5.93 -3.58 21.42
C SER A 315 4.72 -3.73 20.50
N ALA A 316 3.76 -4.54 20.92
CA ALA A 316 2.47 -4.61 20.27
C ALA A 316 1.96 -3.16 20.19
N ALA A 317 2.01 -2.56 18.99
CA ALA A 317 1.42 -1.25 18.79
C ALA A 317 -0.05 -1.40 19.18
N GLY A 318 -0.46 -0.68 20.23
CA GLY A 318 -1.82 -0.77 20.76
C GLY A 318 -2.83 -0.56 19.64
N GLU A 319 -3.98 -1.24 19.74
CA GLU A 319 -5.07 -1.02 18.79
C GLU A 319 -5.47 0.45 18.79
N VAL A 320 -5.46 1.07 17.62
CA VAL A 320 -5.87 2.47 17.43
C VAL A 320 -7.23 2.49 16.75
N GLU A 321 -8.15 3.27 17.31
CA GLU A 321 -9.42 3.59 16.65
C GLU A 321 -9.21 4.65 15.57
N ALA A 322 -9.71 4.40 14.38
CA ALA A 322 -9.66 5.33 13.27
C ALA A 322 -10.92 5.26 12.42
N THR A 323 -11.14 6.27 11.59
CA THR A 323 -12.22 6.28 10.59
C THR A 323 -11.63 5.99 9.22
N VAL A 324 -12.22 5.08 8.45
CA VAL A 324 -11.76 4.81 7.08
C VAL A 324 -12.16 5.99 6.19
N SER A 325 -11.18 6.73 5.67
CA SER A 325 -11.43 7.94 4.87
C SER A 325 -11.39 7.71 3.38
N ARG A 326 -10.63 6.70 2.91
CA ARG A 326 -10.56 6.36 1.48
C ARG A 326 -10.16 4.91 1.28
N ILE A 327 -10.80 4.25 0.32
CA ILE A 327 -10.37 2.95 -0.21
C ILE A 327 -9.59 3.19 -1.50
N LEU A 328 -8.30 2.83 -1.51
CA LEU A 328 -7.48 2.88 -2.71
C LEU A 328 -7.64 1.59 -3.53
N SER A 329 -7.54 0.45 -2.85
CA SER A 329 -7.70 -0.90 -3.42
C SER A 329 -8.24 -1.87 -2.36
N ALA A 330 -8.49 -3.12 -2.75
CA ALA A 330 -8.99 -4.14 -1.81
C ALA A 330 -8.03 -4.43 -0.64
N ASP A 331 -6.74 -4.11 -0.78
CA ASP A 331 -5.70 -4.33 0.24
C ASP A 331 -5.04 -3.04 0.77
N THR A 332 -5.47 -1.86 0.29
CA THR A 332 -4.86 -0.57 0.65
C THR A 332 -5.94 0.46 0.96
N LEU A 333 -5.87 1.05 2.14
CA LEU A 333 -6.86 2.01 2.62
C LEU A 333 -6.21 3.17 3.40
N TYR A 334 -6.92 4.29 3.45
CA TYR A 334 -6.54 5.46 4.23
C TYR A 334 -7.43 5.52 5.45
N ILE A 335 -6.80 5.67 6.61
CA ILE A 335 -7.46 5.86 7.89
C ILE A 335 -7.19 7.27 8.39
N ARG A 336 -8.17 7.84 9.09
CA ARG A 336 -8.08 9.13 9.75
C ARG A 336 -8.20 8.96 11.25
N ASN A 337 -7.21 9.46 11.99
CA ASN A 337 -7.23 9.44 13.45
C ASN A 337 -8.16 10.55 14.02
N LYS A 338 -8.32 10.59 15.34
CA LYS A 338 -9.12 11.62 16.03
C LYS A 338 -8.59 13.05 15.80
N ALA A 339 -7.29 13.23 15.58
CA ALA A 339 -6.66 14.50 15.26
C ALA A 339 -6.90 14.98 13.81
N GLY A 340 -7.55 14.16 12.97
CA GLY A 340 -7.83 14.50 11.58
C GLY A 340 -6.71 14.14 10.60
N THR A 341 -5.57 13.62 11.08
CA THR A 341 -4.45 13.17 10.24
C THR A 341 -4.84 11.90 9.48
N GLU A 342 -4.64 11.92 8.17
CA GLU A 342 -4.79 10.73 7.33
C GLU A 342 -3.49 9.95 7.21
N LYS A 343 -3.61 8.62 7.18
CA LYS A 343 -2.50 7.69 7.04
C LYS A 343 -2.88 6.56 6.10
N ARG A 344 -1.97 6.21 5.19
CA ARG A 344 -2.10 5.04 4.30
C ARG A 344 -1.65 3.78 5.04
N ILE A 345 -2.45 2.72 4.97
CA ILE A 345 -2.10 1.40 5.49
C ILE A 345 -2.44 0.30 4.48
N ASN A 346 -1.76 -0.84 4.63
CA ASN A 346 -2.00 -2.07 3.87
C ASN A 346 -2.51 -3.16 4.81
N LEU A 347 -3.41 -4.01 4.31
CA LEU A 347 -3.87 -5.18 5.07
C LEU A 347 -2.76 -6.23 5.16
N SER A 348 -2.46 -6.71 6.36
CA SER A 348 -1.40 -7.69 6.60
C SER A 348 -1.71 -9.03 5.94
N SER A 349 -0.66 -9.67 5.39
CA SER A 349 -0.69 -10.99 4.75
C SER A 349 -1.66 -11.22 3.59
N VAL A 350 -2.31 -10.18 3.05
CA VAL A 350 -3.23 -10.32 1.91
C VAL A 350 -2.85 -9.41 0.75
N ARG A 351 -3.25 -9.80 -0.44
CA ARG A 351 -3.04 -9.05 -1.68
C ARG A 351 -4.32 -9.02 -2.49
N GLN A 352 -4.68 -7.84 -2.99
CA GLN A 352 -5.79 -7.65 -3.93
C GLN A 352 -5.64 -8.50 -5.21
N PRO A 353 -6.71 -8.66 -6.02
CA PRO A 353 -6.60 -9.28 -7.34
C PRO A 353 -5.53 -8.57 -8.17
N LYS A 354 -4.56 -9.32 -8.68
CA LYS A 354 -3.38 -8.74 -9.35
C LYS A 354 -3.80 -8.05 -10.66
N PRO A 355 -3.53 -6.74 -10.83
CA PRO A 355 -3.83 -6.04 -12.07
C PRO A 355 -3.06 -6.60 -13.28
N SER A 356 -1.88 -7.19 -13.03
CA SER A 356 -1.03 -7.80 -14.06
C SER A 356 -1.42 -9.22 -14.45
N ASP A 357 -2.35 -9.86 -13.73
CA ASP A 357 -2.81 -11.22 -14.03
C ASP A 357 -4.16 -11.12 -14.77
N PRO A 358 -4.26 -11.54 -16.05
CA PRO A 358 -5.49 -11.47 -16.82
C PRO A 358 -6.68 -12.21 -16.21
N LYS A 359 -6.44 -13.25 -15.38
CA LYS A 359 -7.51 -13.98 -14.69
C LYS A 359 -8.05 -13.20 -13.49
N GLN A 360 -7.21 -12.37 -12.87
CA GLN A 360 -7.58 -11.65 -11.64
C GLN A 360 -7.95 -10.18 -11.89
N SER A 361 -7.37 -9.53 -12.89
CA SER A 361 -7.56 -8.10 -13.17
C SER A 361 -9.03 -7.69 -13.35
N PRO A 362 -9.95 -8.51 -13.90
CA PRO A 362 -11.37 -8.15 -13.99
C PRO A 362 -12.07 -8.00 -12.63
N PHE A 363 -11.53 -8.56 -11.55
CA PHE A 363 -12.14 -8.55 -10.22
C PHE A 363 -11.71 -7.37 -9.34
N GLY A 364 -10.72 -6.57 -9.78
CA GLY A 364 -10.17 -5.49 -8.96
C GLY A 364 -11.19 -4.41 -8.56
N ALA A 365 -12.06 -4.01 -9.50
CA ALA A 365 -13.10 -3.02 -9.24
C ALA A 365 -14.17 -3.54 -8.27
N GLU A 366 -14.60 -4.79 -8.44
CA GLU A 366 -15.57 -5.45 -7.55
C GLU A 366 -15.02 -5.63 -6.14
N ALA A 367 -13.76 -6.05 -6.01
CA ALA A 367 -13.07 -6.18 -4.74
C ALA A 367 -12.96 -4.83 -3.99
N ARG A 368 -12.62 -3.75 -4.71
CA ARG A 368 -12.60 -2.38 -4.15
C ARG A 368 -13.99 -1.94 -3.68
N GLU A 369 -15.02 -2.19 -4.49
CA GLU A 369 -16.40 -1.81 -4.18
C GLU A 369 -16.97 -2.60 -3.00
N PHE A 370 -16.63 -3.89 -2.90
CA PHE A 370 -16.95 -4.75 -1.76
C PHE A 370 -16.45 -4.17 -0.44
N LEU A 371 -15.23 -3.60 -0.46
CA LEU A 371 -14.63 -2.92 0.69
C LEU A 371 -15.28 -1.57 0.97
N ARG A 372 -15.48 -0.75 -0.07
CA ARG A 372 -16.06 0.61 0.03
C ARG A 372 -17.42 0.56 0.72
N LYS A 373 -18.35 -0.28 0.24
CA LYS A 373 -19.71 -0.43 0.81
C LYS A 373 -19.72 -0.80 2.29
N ARG A 374 -18.71 -1.54 2.75
CA ARG A 374 -18.64 -2.01 4.15
C ARG A 374 -18.02 -0.98 5.07
N LEU A 375 -16.98 -0.27 4.60
CA LEU A 375 -16.06 0.41 5.49
C LEU A 375 -15.93 1.91 5.30
N ILE A 376 -16.24 2.47 4.13
CA ILE A 376 -16.04 3.90 3.93
C ILE A 376 -16.74 4.65 5.07
N GLY A 377 -16.03 5.53 5.79
CA GLY A 377 -16.49 6.30 6.96
C GLY A 377 -16.89 5.56 8.20
N LYS A 378 -16.73 4.25 8.25
CA LYS A 378 -16.96 3.50 9.47
C LYS A 378 -15.75 3.63 10.38
N HIS A 379 -16.02 3.57 11.67
CA HIS A 379 -14.99 3.42 12.68
C HIS A 379 -14.45 1.98 12.64
N VAL A 380 -13.13 1.86 12.70
CA VAL A 380 -12.40 0.59 12.68
C VAL A 380 -11.33 0.60 13.75
N LYS A 381 -10.95 -0.58 14.22
CA LYS A 381 -9.75 -0.76 15.03
C LYS A 381 -8.62 -1.24 14.14
N VAL A 382 -7.45 -0.64 14.33
CA VAL A 382 -6.26 -0.90 13.52
C VAL A 382 -5.11 -1.29 14.43
N ARG A 383 -4.46 -2.41 14.13
CA ARG A 383 -3.24 -2.86 14.77
C ARG A 383 -2.15 -3.00 13.73
N ILE A 384 -1.01 -2.33 13.93
CA ILE A 384 0.14 -2.46 13.03
C ILE A 384 0.85 -3.78 13.36
N ASP A 385 0.94 -4.67 12.37
CA ASP A 385 1.60 -5.98 12.50
C ASP A 385 3.09 -5.89 12.12
N GLY A 386 3.43 -5.00 11.18
CA GLY A 386 4.81 -4.69 10.84
C GLY A 386 4.93 -3.65 9.73
N THR A 387 6.16 -3.39 9.29
CA THR A 387 6.46 -2.41 8.25
C THR A 387 7.33 -3.05 7.19
N ARG A 388 6.94 -2.94 5.92
CA ARG A 388 7.82 -3.26 4.80
C ARG A 388 8.66 -2.03 4.47
N PRO A 389 9.99 -2.14 4.42
CA PRO A 389 10.86 -1.02 4.09
C PRO A 389 10.59 -0.53 2.67
N ALA A 390 10.94 0.73 2.42
CA ALA A 390 10.91 1.28 1.07
C ALA A 390 11.84 0.47 0.16
N THR A 391 11.39 0.21 -1.06
CA THR A 391 12.17 -0.42 -2.14
C THR A 391 12.19 0.56 -3.32
N GLU A 392 13.15 0.48 -4.23
CA GLU A 392 13.31 1.46 -5.32
C GLU A 392 11.96 1.79 -6.01
N GLY A 393 11.48 3.02 -5.83
CA GLY A 393 10.21 3.51 -6.37
C GLY A 393 8.95 3.29 -5.50
N TYR A 394 9.04 2.64 -4.34
CA TYR A 394 7.91 2.40 -3.43
C TYR A 394 8.22 2.83 -2.00
N GLU A 395 7.35 3.67 -1.44
CA GLU A 395 7.39 4.09 -0.04
C GLU A 395 7.24 2.90 0.92
N ALA A 396 7.76 3.09 2.14
CA ALA A 396 7.55 2.14 3.22
C ALA A 396 6.05 1.92 3.47
N ARG A 397 5.66 0.66 3.68
CA ARG A 397 4.25 0.28 3.86
C ARG A 397 4.02 -0.30 5.22
N GLU A 398 3.09 0.28 5.96
CA GLU A 398 2.62 -0.32 7.21
C GLU A 398 1.58 -1.38 6.90
N MET A 399 1.84 -2.58 7.41
CA MET A 399 0.98 -3.75 7.29
C MET A 399 0.19 -3.87 8.59
N ALA A 400 -1.13 -3.93 8.47
CA ALA A 400 -2.02 -3.80 9.60
C ALA A 400 -3.18 -4.79 9.55
N THR A 401 -3.54 -5.27 10.73
CA THR A 401 -4.83 -5.91 10.98
C THR A 401 -5.89 -4.84 11.18
N VAL A 402 -6.97 -4.91 10.40
CA VAL A 402 -8.10 -3.97 10.50
C VAL A 402 -9.35 -4.76 10.86
N THR A 403 -10.00 -4.39 11.96
CA THR A 403 -11.24 -5.01 12.43
C THR A 403 -12.38 -4.00 12.49
N SER A 404 -13.57 -4.46 12.11
CA SER A 404 -14.83 -3.70 12.18
C SER A 404 -15.93 -4.61 12.69
N ASN A 405 -16.64 -4.21 13.75
CA ASN A 405 -17.67 -5.03 14.41
C ASN A 405 -17.18 -6.46 14.73
N ASN A 406 -15.97 -6.57 15.28
CA ASN A 406 -15.27 -7.84 15.57
C ASN A 406 -14.97 -8.73 14.35
N SER A 407 -15.24 -8.29 13.12
CA SER A 407 -14.83 -9.00 11.91
C SER A 407 -13.45 -8.53 11.44
N ASN A 408 -12.56 -9.46 11.10
CA ASN A 408 -11.29 -9.17 10.45
C ASN A 408 -11.49 -8.95 8.95
N LEU A 409 -11.07 -7.79 8.46
CA LEU A 409 -11.29 -7.38 7.08
C LEU A 409 -10.49 -8.21 6.07
N ALA A 410 -9.24 -8.54 6.40
CA ALA A 410 -8.38 -9.35 5.53
C ALA A 410 -8.99 -10.74 5.35
N LEU A 411 -9.48 -11.34 6.45
CA LEU A 411 -10.21 -12.61 6.41
C LEU A 411 -11.48 -12.52 5.56
N THR A 412 -12.31 -11.50 5.80
CA THR A 412 -13.55 -11.29 5.03
C THR A 412 -13.29 -11.19 3.53
N LEU A 413 -12.22 -10.50 3.12
CA LEU A 413 -11.84 -10.40 1.70
C LEU A 413 -11.43 -11.75 1.11
N VAL A 414 -10.61 -12.51 1.85
CA VAL A 414 -10.13 -13.83 1.41
C VAL A 414 -11.28 -14.83 1.29
N GLU A 415 -12.18 -14.88 2.28
CA GLU A 415 -13.36 -15.76 2.29
C GLU A 415 -14.28 -15.53 1.08
N ASN A 416 -14.33 -14.29 0.57
CA ASN A 416 -15.13 -13.90 -0.58
C ASN A 416 -14.35 -13.93 -1.90
N GLY A 417 -13.09 -14.36 -1.89
CA GLY A 417 -12.24 -14.44 -3.09
C GLY A 417 -11.82 -13.07 -3.64
N TYR A 418 -11.83 -12.02 -2.81
CA TYR A 418 -11.41 -10.66 -3.18
C TYR A 418 -10.01 -10.30 -2.69
N ALA A 419 -9.32 -11.24 -2.03
CA ALA A 419 -7.89 -11.17 -1.79
C ALA A 419 -7.26 -12.58 -1.81
N SER A 420 -5.98 -12.64 -2.18
CA SER A 420 -5.12 -13.82 -2.06
C SER A 420 -4.19 -13.66 -0.86
N VAL A 421 -3.72 -14.76 -0.30
CA VAL A 421 -2.84 -14.76 0.87
C VAL A 421 -1.38 -14.69 0.42
N ILE A 422 -0.65 -13.73 0.98
CA ILE A 422 0.78 -13.56 0.71
C ILE A 422 1.54 -14.70 1.40
N ARG A 423 2.30 -15.48 0.62
CA ARG A 423 3.23 -16.45 1.18
C ARG A 423 4.45 -15.71 1.74
N HIS A 424 4.58 -15.75 3.05
CA HIS A 424 5.64 -15.04 3.77
C HIS A 424 6.95 -15.82 3.77
N ARG A 425 8.06 -15.08 3.75
CA ARG A 425 9.38 -15.65 4.06
C ARG A 425 9.52 -15.78 5.58
N MET A 426 10.51 -16.57 5.96
CA MET A 426 10.78 -16.96 7.35
C MET A 426 11.06 -15.77 8.28
N ASP A 427 11.59 -14.68 7.74
CA ASP A 427 12.02 -13.45 8.41
C ASP A 427 11.05 -12.27 8.23
N ASP A 428 9.91 -12.49 7.56
CA ASP A 428 8.90 -11.47 7.35
C ASP A 428 8.25 -11.06 8.69
N SER A 429 8.61 -9.86 9.15
CA SER A 429 8.11 -9.28 10.41
C SER A 429 6.69 -8.70 10.32
N ASP A 430 6.06 -8.74 9.15
CA ASP A 430 4.80 -8.06 8.83
C ASP A 430 3.62 -9.02 8.64
N ARG A 431 3.79 -10.28 9.07
CA ARG A 431 2.80 -11.33 8.94
C ARG A 431 1.62 -11.11 9.90
N SER A 432 0.41 -11.33 9.40
CA SER A 432 -0.84 -11.26 10.15
C SER A 432 -0.86 -12.25 11.33
N PRO A 433 -1.44 -11.88 12.48
CA PRO A 433 -1.63 -12.78 13.61
C PRO A 433 -2.59 -13.96 13.31
N ILE A 434 -3.46 -13.83 12.32
CA ILE A 434 -4.45 -14.85 11.91
C ILE A 434 -4.07 -15.57 10.61
N TYR A 435 -2.77 -15.66 10.30
CA TYR A 435 -2.28 -16.13 9.02
C TYR A 435 -2.79 -17.53 8.60
N ASP A 436 -2.94 -18.47 9.55
CA ASP A 436 -3.46 -19.81 9.24
C ASP A 436 -4.96 -19.79 8.87
N GLU A 437 -5.76 -18.93 9.51
CA GLU A 437 -7.17 -18.72 9.16
C GLU A 437 -7.30 -18.14 7.75
N LEU A 438 -6.40 -17.21 7.38
CA LEU A 438 -6.35 -16.66 6.02
C LEU A 438 -6.06 -17.77 5.00
N LEU A 439 -5.08 -18.65 5.25
CA LEU A 439 -4.74 -19.75 4.33
C LEU A 439 -5.91 -20.73 4.16
N ALA A 440 -6.60 -21.08 5.25
CA ALA A 440 -7.78 -21.94 5.19
C ALA A 440 -8.94 -21.28 4.42
N ALA A 441 -9.17 -19.99 4.64
CA ALA A 441 -10.18 -19.22 3.92
C ALA A 441 -9.87 -19.13 2.41
N GLU A 442 -8.60 -18.98 2.03
CA GLU A 442 -8.18 -18.96 0.62
C GLU A 442 -8.48 -20.29 -0.07
N GLU A 443 -8.16 -21.42 0.57
CA GLU A 443 -8.44 -22.75 0.04
C GLU A 443 -9.95 -22.99 -0.12
N SER A 444 -10.75 -22.59 0.87
CA SER A 444 -12.21 -22.65 0.76
C SER A 444 -12.74 -21.78 -0.38
N ALA A 445 -12.24 -20.56 -0.52
CA ALA A 445 -12.66 -19.64 -1.59
C ALA A 445 -12.28 -20.16 -2.98
N GLN A 446 -11.11 -20.82 -3.11
CA GLN A 446 -10.68 -21.48 -4.34
C GLN A 446 -11.58 -22.67 -4.69
N LYS A 447 -11.86 -23.54 -3.71
CA LYS A 447 -12.74 -24.70 -3.89
C LYS A 447 -14.16 -24.28 -4.28
N ASP A 448 -14.69 -23.25 -3.63
CA ASP A 448 -16.02 -22.71 -3.88
C ASP A 448 -16.08 -21.80 -5.12
N GLN A 449 -14.94 -21.56 -5.81
CA GLN A 449 -14.84 -20.69 -6.98
C GLN A 449 -15.40 -19.27 -6.71
N LYS A 450 -15.11 -18.71 -5.54
CA LYS A 450 -15.57 -17.37 -5.14
C LYS A 450 -14.67 -16.26 -5.70
N GLY A 451 -15.28 -15.12 -6.04
CA GLY A 451 -14.55 -13.92 -6.47
C GLY A 451 -13.56 -14.21 -7.59
N MET A 452 -12.30 -13.81 -7.41
CA MET A 452 -11.23 -13.97 -8.41
C MET A 452 -10.86 -15.42 -8.75
N TRP A 453 -11.38 -16.39 -7.99
CA TRP A 453 -11.21 -17.81 -8.26
C TRP A 453 -12.27 -18.37 -9.22
N SER A 454 -13.34 -17.62 -9.48
CA SER A 454 -14.35 -17.94 -10.49
C SER A 454 -13.81 -17.76 -11.91
N SER A 455 -14.26 -18.59 -12.83
CA SER A 455 -14.02 -18.40 -14.27
C SER A 455 -14.87 -17.28 -14.91
N LYS A 456 -15.88 -16.76 -14.20
CA LYS A 456 -16.84 -15.79 -14.70
C LYS A 456 -16.77 -14.49 -13.90
N PRO A 457 -16.01 -13.47 -14.36
CA PRO A 457 -16.02 -12.17 -13.71
C PRO A 457 -17.37 -11.49 -13.87
N ALA A 458 -17.78 -10.72 -12.86
CA ALA A 458 -18.94 -9.85 -12.97
C ALA A 458 -18.74 -8.83 -14.09
N LYS A 459 -19.81 -8.49 -14.82
CA LYS A 459 -19.75 -7.44 -15.84
C LYS A 459 -19.40 -6.12 -15.16
N GLN A 460 -18.22 -5.57 -15.47
CA GLN A 460 -17.82 -4.30 -14.89
C GLN A 460 -18.77 -3.18 -15.37
N PRO A 461 -19.27 -2.33 -14.45
CA PRO A 461 -20.05 -1.16 -14.83
C PRO A 461 -19.16 -0.20 -15.62
N SER A 462 -19.58 0.13 -16.83
CA SER A 462 -18.94 1.15 -17.67
C SER A 462 -19.78 2.42 -17.58
N TYR A 463 -19.19 3.49 -17.05
CA TYR A 463 -19.88 4.76 -16.87
C TYR A 463 -19.66 5.66 -18.08
N VAL A 464 -20.75 6.14 -18.68
CA VAL A 464 -20.73 7.15 -19.73
C VAL A 464 -20.64 8.53 -19.07
N ASP A 465 -19.66 9.35 -19.47
CA ASP A 465 -19.57 10.73 -19.01
C ASP A 465 -20.61 11.58 -19.74
N TYR A 466 -21.64 12.03 -19.03
CA TYR A 466 -22.66 12.91 -19.61
C TYR A 466 -22.34 14.39 -19.44
N SER A 467 -21.27 14.73 -18.72
CA SER A 467 -20.79 16.11 -18.57
C SER A 467 -19.71 16.49 -19.59
N GLU A 468 -19.34 15.60 -20.52
CA GLU A 468 -18.36 15.89 -21.57
C GLU A 468 -18.87 16.92 -22.60
N SER A 469 -20.19 17.03 -22.78
CA SER A 469 -20.80 17.99 -23.70
C SER A 469 -22.17 18.44 -23.19
N LEU A 470 -22.53 19.68 -23.52
CA LEU A 470 -23.82 20.25 -23.12
C LEU A 470 -25.00 19.47 -23.71
N GLU A 471 -24.84 18.91 -24.92
CA GLU A 471 -25.87 18.10 -25.58
C GLU A 471 -26.17 16.81 -24.81
N LYS A 472 -25.11 16.07 -24.42
CA LYS A 472 -25.26 14.87 -23.58
C LYS A 472 -25.85 15.21 -22.22
N ALA A 473 -25.43 16.33 -21.64
CA ALA A 473 -25.93 16.78 -20.34
C ALA A 473 -27.44 17.06 -20.38
N LYS A 474 -27.92 17.81 -21.38
CA LYS A 474 -29.35 18.11 -21.56
C LYS A 474 -30.20 16.85 -21.78
N ARG A 475 -29.69 15.89 -22.56
CA ARG A 475 -30.38 14.61 -22.78
C ARG A 475 -30.55 13.84 -21.47
N GLN A 476 -29.49 13.75 -20.66
CA GLN A 476 -29.54 13.03 -19.40
C GLN A 476 -30.34 13.78 -18.33
N LEU A 477 -30.30 15.12 -18.33
CA LEU A 477 -31.11 15.96 -17.44
C LEU A 477 -32.59 15.62 -17.57
N THR A 478 -33.09 15.43 -18.79
CA THR A 478 -34.51 15.10 -19.04
C THR A 478 -34.95 13.80 -18.37
N LEU A 479 -34.04 12.85 -18.20
CA LEU A 479 -34.30 11.57 -17.54
C LEU A 479 -34.18 11.66 -16.01
N LEU A 480 -33.16 12.38 -15.53
CA LEU A 480 -32.84 12.46 -14.11
C LEU A 480 -33.65 13.51 -13.36
N SER A 481 -34.09 14.60 -14.00
CA SER A 481 -34.87 15.67 -13.33
C SER A 481 -36.27 15.23 -12.89
N ARG A 482 -36.78 14.14 -13.48
CA ARG A 482 -38.06 13.51 -13.11
C ARG A 482 -37.93 12.60 -11.89
N GLN A 483 -36.71 12.25 -11.51
CA GLN A 483 -36.42 11.36 -10.38
C GLN A 483 -35.94 12.21 -9.21
N LYS A 484 -36.45 11.91 -8.02
CA LYS A 484 -35.96 12.52 -6.77
C LYS A 484 -35.21 11.47 -5.97
N LYS A 485 -34.17 11.91 -5.25
CA LYS A 485 -33.25 11.13 -4.43
C LYS A 485 -32.63 9.97 -5.18
N VAL A 486 -32.07 10.26 -6.35
CA VAL A 486 -31.39 9.28 -7.18
C VAL A 486 -30.15 8.74 -6.44
N PRO A 487 -30.05 7.43 -6.16
CA PRO A 487 -28.88 6.86 -5.50
C PRO A 487 -27.63 7.01 -6.36
N ALA A 488 -26.56 7.53 -5.75
CA ALA A 488 -25.33 7.82 -6.44
C ALA A 488 -24.10 7.65 -5.53
N ILE A 489 -22.91 7.68 -6.12
CA ILE A 489 -21.64 7.55 -5.41
C ILE A 489 -20.77 8.76 -5.75
N VAL A 490 -20.29 9.48 -4.75
CA VAL A 490 -19.29 10.55 -4.97
C VAL A 490 -17.94 9.90 -5.22
N ASP A 491 -17.52 9.85 -6.48
CA ASP A 491 -16.23 9.26 -6.87
C ASP A 491 -15.07 10.21 -6.56
N TYR A 492 -15.28 11.52 -6.76
CA TYR A 492 -14.26 12.53 -6.53
C TYR A 492 -14.86 13.88 -6.12
N VAL A 493 -14.29 14.51 -5.09
CA VAL A 493 -14.62 15.89 -4.73
C VAL A 493 -13.70 16.84 -5.51
N LYS A 494 -14.27 17.64 -6.43
CA LYS A 494 -13.53 18.64 -7.24
C LYS A 494 -13.39 20.00 -6.52
N GLY A 495 -14.20 20.23 -5.50
CA GLY A 495 -14.26 21.43 -4.69
C GLY A 495 -15.41 21.34 -3.69
N ALA A 496 -15.58 22.35 -2.85
CA ALA A 496 -16.60 22.37 -1.80
C ALA A 496 -18.03 22.09 -2.33
N SER A 497 -18.38 22.66 -3.49
CA SER A 497 -19.71 22.51 -4.10
C SER A 497 -19.72 21.78 -5.44
N ARG A 498 -18.64 21.09 -5.83
CA ARG A 498 -18.54 20.42 -7.15
C ARG A 498 -17.93 19.03 -7.04
N PHE A 499 -18.58 18.04 -7.65
CA PHE A 499 -18.27 16.63 -7.48
C PHE A 499 -18.27 15.88 -8.82
N THR A 500 -17.46 14.81 -8.92
CA THR A 500 -17.73 13.72 -9.86
C THR A 500 -18.60 12.71 -9.16
N VAL A 501 -19.77 12.44 -9.73
CA VAL A 501 -20.76 11.51 -9.17
C VAL A 501 -21.04 10.41 -10.18
N LEU A 502 -21.09 9.17 -9.70
CA LEU A 502 -21.48 7.99 -10.46
C LEU A 502 -22.90 7.62 -10.09
N VAL A 503 -23.74 7.36 -11.09
CA VAL A 503 -25.11 6.88 -10.93
C VAL A 503 -25.15 5.45 -11.48
N PRO A 504 -24.97 4.42 -10.63
CA PRO A 504 -24.82 3.03 -11.08
C PRO A 504 -26.02 2.50 -11.87
N ARG A 505 -27.25 2.92 -11.48
CA ARG A 505 -28.47 2.48 -12.15
C ARG A 505 -28.53 2.89 -13.63
N ASP A 506 -28.02 4.09 -13.92
CA ASP A 506 -28.04 4.69 -15.24
C ASP A 506 -26.72 4.51 -16.00
N ASN A 507 -25.71 3.87 -15.39
CA ASN A 507 -24.34 3.81 -15.91
C ASN A 507 -23.82 5.21 -16.29
N ALA A 508 -24.17 6.23 -15.49
CA ALA A 508 -23.86 7.62 -15.79
C ALA A 508 -22.76 8.16 -14.86
N LYS A 509 -21.83 8.94 -15.43
CA LYS A 509 -20.88 9.77 -14.70
C LYS A 509 -21.24 11.23 -14.95
N LEU A 510 -21.37 11.99 -13.88
CA LEU A 510 -21.84 13.37 -13.88
C LEU A 510 -20.83 14.27 -13.16
N THR A 511 -20.62 15.47 -13.68
CA THR A 511 -20.11 16.58 -12.87
C THR A 511 -21.30 17.23 -12.18
N PHE A 512 -21.42 17.04 -10.87
CA PHE A 512 -22.51 17.55 -10.05
C PHE A 512 -22.10 18.85 -9.33
N VAL A 513 -23.03 19.79 -9.22
CA VAL A 513 -22.85 21.13 -8.63
C VAL A 513 -23.99 21.39 -7.64
N LEU A 514 -23.68 21.82 -6.42
CA LEU A 514 -24.72 22.16 -5.44
C LEU A 514 -25.46 23.42 -5.87
N GLY A 515 -26.79 23.32 -5.95
CA GLY A 515 -27.69 24.46 -6.08
C GLY A 515 -27.89 25.19 -4.75
N GLY A 516 -28.31 26.44 -4.83
CA GLY A 516 -28.72 27.25 -3.68
C GLY A 516 -27.61 27.90 -2.87
N ILE A 517 -26.33 27.63 -3.17
CA ILE A 517 -25.20 28.16 -2.41
C ILE A 517 -24.06 28.66 -3.29
N ARG A 518 -23.22 29.54 -2.72
CA ARG A 518 -21.90 29.89 -3.21
C ARG A 518 -20.86 29.41 -2.20
N ALA A 519 -20.06 28.42 -2.59
CA ALA A 519 -18.92 27.98 -1.79
C ALA A 519 -17.63 28.68 -2.26
N PRO A 520 -16.71 29.05 -1.34
CA PRO A 520 -15.44 29.65 -1.69
C PRO A 520 -14.58 28.67 -2.50
N ARG A 521 -13.88 29.20 -3.51
CA ARG A 521 -13.06 28.37 -4.39
C ARG A 521 -11.73 27.99 -3.74
N SER A 522 -11.44 26.69 -3.64
CA SER A 522 -10.08 26.21 -3.37
C SER A 522 -9.21 26.34 -4.62
N ALA A 523 -7.92 26.63 -4.45
CA ALA A 523 -6.93 26.49 -5.53
C ALA A 523 -6.91 25.03 -6.03
N ARG A 524 -6.92 24.80 -7.36
CA ARG A 524 -6.86 23.46 -7.96
C ARG A 524 -5.48 23.13 -8.53
N GLY A 525 -4.57 24.09 -8.54
CA GLY A 525 -3.18 23.93 -8.94
C GLY A 525 -2.30 25.06 -8.40
N PRO A 526 -0.98 25.02 -8.65
CA PRO A 526 -0.01 26.01 -8.14
C PRO A 526 -0.27 27.45 -8.62
N THR A 527 -1.04 27.59 -9.70
CA THR A 527 -1.36 28.86 -10.38
C THR A 527 -2.74 29.42 -10.00
N ASP A 528 -3.59 28.65 -9.33
CA ASP A 528 -4.94 29.10 -8.96
C ASP A 528 -4.91 29.86 -7.63
N THR A 529 -5.56 31.01 -7.57
CA THR A 529 -5.82 31.72 -6.32
C THR A 529 -7.00 31.09 -5.58
N ALA A 530 -6.76 30.64 -4.35
CA ALA A 530 -7.83 30.23 -3.45
C ALA A 530 -8.55 31.45 -2.88
N GLU A 531 -9.87 31.37 -2.77
CA GLU A 531 -10.65 32.28 -1.95
C GLU A 531 -10.46 31.93 -0.47
N PRO A 532 -10.57 32.90 0.46
CA PRO A 532 -10.56 32.61 1.90
C PRO A 532 -11.54 31.50 2.25
N LEU A 533 -11.10 30.56 3.10
CA LEU A 533 -11.86 29.37 3.50
C LEU A 533 -12.15 28.36 2.38
N GLY A 534 -11.64 28.58 1.16
CA GLY A 534 -11.84 27.68 0.02
C GLY A 534 -11.25 26.29 0.26
N LYS A 535 -10.07 26.22 0.88
CA LYS A 535 -9.42 24.94 1.21
C LYS A 535 -10.19 24.21 2.31
N GLU A 536 -10.58 24.91 3.36
CA GLU A 536 -11.33 24.40 4.51
C GLU A 536 -12.69 23.85 4.07
N ALA A 537 -13.39 24.57 3.19
CA ALA A 537 -14.66 24.13 2.60
C ALA A 537 -14.47 22.87 1.73
N HIS A 538 -13.39 22.81 0.94
CA HIS A 538 -13.07 21.65 0.14
C HIS A 538 -12.68 20.44 1.01
N ASP A 539 -11.86 20.63 2.04
CA ASP A 539 -11.47 19.58 3.00
C ASP A 539 -12.68 19.06 3.77
N PHE A 540 -13.63 19.93 4.14
CA PHE A 540 -14.91 19.53 4.74
C PHE A 540 -15.73 18.64 3.80
N ALA A 541 -15.84 19.02 2.53
CA ALA A 541 -16.51 18.21 1.50
C ALA A 541 -15.81 16.85 1.27
N ASN A 542 -14.48 16.84 1.15
CA ASN A 542 -13.70 15.60 1.07
C ASN A 542 -13.96 14.68 2.28
N LYS A 543 -13.93 15.25 3.49
CA LYS A 543 -14.16 14.50 4.74
C LYS A 543 -15.56 13.87 4.80
N ARG A 544 -16.58 14.57 4.31
CA ARG A 544 -17.98 14.13 4.42
C ARG A 544 -18.43 13.25 3.25
N LEU A 545 -17.90 13.46 2.05
CA LEU A 545 -18.48 12.92 0.81
C LEU A 545 -17.58 11.97 0.02
N GLN A 546 -16.25 12.03 0.13
CA GLN A 546 -15.37 11.22 -0.72
C GLN A 546 -15.72 9.71 -0.62
N GLN A 547 -16.01 9.08 -1.77
CA GLN A 547 -16.42 7.66 -1.92
C GLN A 547 -17.72 7.25 -1.20
N ARG A 548 -18.55 8.21 -0.78
CA ARG A 548 -19.82 7.95 -0.10
C ARG A 548 -20.92 7.58 -1.07
N ASP A 549 -21.80 6.71 -0.62
CA ASP A 549 -23.15 6.61 -1.15
C ASP A 549 -23.93 7.86 -0.72
N VAL A 550 -24.58 8.49 -1.70
CA VAL A 550 -25.36 9.72 -1.56
C VAL A 550 -26.66 9.59 -2.34
N GLU A 551 -27.59 10.49 -2.11
CA GLU A 551 -28.77 10.67 -2.95
C GLU A 551 -28.68 12.04 -3.61
N ILE A 552 -29.06 12.16 -4.88
CA ILE A 552 -29.05 13.44 -5.60
C ILE A 552 -30.42 13.76 -6.20
N ASP A 553 -30.80 15.03 -6.12
CA ASP A 553 -31.86 15.65 -6.93
C ASP A 553 -31.18 16.50 -7.99
N ILE A 554 -31.66 16.43 -9.24
CA ILE A 554 -31.14 17.23 -10.34
C ILE A 554 -32.24 18.18 -10.80
N ASP A 555 -31.94 19.46 -10.83
CA ASP A 555 -32.90 20.51 -11.18
C ASP A 555 -32.56 21.17 -12.52
N ASP A 556 -31.25 21.33 -12.84
CA ASP A 556 -30.81 22.01 -14.06
C ASP A 556 -29.39 21.60 -14.50
N THR A 557 -28.89 22.22 -15.58
CA THR A 557 -27.51 22.12 -16.05
C THR A 557 -26.88 23.50 -16.26
N ASP A 558 -25.58 23.64 -15.94
CA ASP A 558 -24.77 24.79 -16.33
C ASP A 558 -24.34 24.70 -17.81
N LYS A 559 -23.73 25.76 -18.33
CA LYS A 559 -23.29 25.83 -19.74
C LYS A 559 -22.07 24.96 -20.07
N GLN A 560 -21.41 24.43 -19.05
CA GLN A 560 -20.28 23.52 -19.18
C GLN A 560 -20.70 22.05 -19.00
N GLY A 561 -22.01 21.76 -18.93
CA GLY A 561 -22.53 20.41 -18.75
C GLY A 561 -22.48 19.89 -17.30
N GLY A 562 -22.31 20.78 -16.32
CA GLY A 562 -22.44 20.48 -14.90
C GLY A 562 -23.91 20.39 -14.48
N PHE A 563 -24.30 19.34 -13.77
CA PHE A 563 -25.66 19.13 -13.28
C PHE A 563 -25.85 19.85 -11.95
N ILE A 564 -26.81 20.76 -11.87
CA ILE A 564 -27.12 21.56 -10.70
C ILE A 564 -28.25 20.90 -9.92
N GLY A 565 -28.08 20.75 -8.61
CA GLY A 565 -29.17 20.31 -7.75
C GLY A 565 -28.76 20.07 -6.29
N THR A 566 -29.49 19.18 -5.62
CA THR A 566 -29.33 18.93 -4.18
C THR A 566 -28.66 17.58 -3.93
N LEU A 567 -27.65 17.54 -3.06
CA LEU A 567 -26.98 16.30 -2.64
C LEU A 567 -27.31 16.01 -1.18
N TYR A 568 -27.73 14.78 -0.90
CA TYR A 568 -27.99 14.29 0.44
C TYR A 568 -26.96 13.23 0.83
N VAL A 569 -26.36 13.40 2.00
CA VAL A 569 -25.52 12.39 2.64
C VAL A 569 -26.15 12.03 3.98
N ASN A 570 -26.36 10.75 4.24
CA ASN A 570 -27.09 10.29 5.44
C ASN A 570 -28.47 10.98 5.62
N ARG A 571 -29.19 11.22 4.50
CA ARG A 571 -30.50 11.91 4.45
C ARG A 571 -30.45 13.40 4.82
N GLU A 572 -29.27 13.98 4.92
CA GLU A 572 -29.09 15.39 5.24
C GLU A 572 -28.59 16.17 4.02
N ASN A 573 -29.16 17.35 3.77
CA ASN A 573 -28.78 18.24 2.68
C ASN A 573 -27.36 18.76 2.90
N PHE A 574 -26.43 18.39 2.01
CA PHE A 574 -25.03 18.76 2.17
C PHE A 574 -24.77 20.26 1.92
N ALA A 575 -25.59 20.93 1.10
CA ALA A 575 -25.47 22.37 0.92
C ALA A 575 -25.78 23.13 2.21
N LYS A 576 -26.80 22.68 2.96
CA LYS A 576 -27.11 23.18 4.30
C LYS A 576 -25.94 22.99 5.27
N LEU A 577 -25.32 21.80 5.28
CA LEU A 577 -24.16 21.54 6.15
C LEU A 577 -22.99 22.50 5.91
N LEU A 578 -22.70 22.84 4.64
CA LEU A 578 -21.68 23.85 4.31
C LEU A 578 -22.07 25.23 4.84
N VAL A 579 -23.33 25.62 4.70
CA VAL A 579 -23.84 26.92 5.16
C VAL A 579 -23.86 27.00 6.68
N GLU A 580 -24.31 25.97 7.40
CA GLU A 580 -24.33 25.92 8.88
C GLU A 580 -22.94 25.97 9.51
N GLU A 581 -21.91 25.50 8.80
CA GLU A 581 -20.51 25.67 9.23
C GLU A 581 -19.92 27.02 8.78
N GLY A 582 -20.66 27.87 8.07
CA GLY A 582 -20.15 29.14 7.54
C GLY A 582 -19.07 28.93 6.46
N LEU A 583 -19.10 27.80 5.76
CA LEU A 583 -18.18 27.45 4.66
C LEU A 583 -18.81 27.68 3.28
N ALA A 584 -20.03 28.22 3.24
CA ALA A 584 -20.70 28.71 2.03
C ALA A 584 -21.73 29.78 2.41
N SER A 585 -22.10 30.64 1.46
CA SER A 585 -23.23 31.58 1.59
C SER A 585 -24.40 31.16 0.70
N VAL A 586 -25.61 31.64 1.02
CA VAL A 586 -26.83 31.33 0.26
C VAL A 586 -26.87 32.15 -1.02
N HIS A 587 -27.22 31.49 -2.12
CA HIS A 587 -27.49 32.15 -3.40
C HIS A 587 -29.01 32.17 -3.63
N ALA A 588 -29.67 33.24 -3.20
CA ALA A 588 -31.14 33.38 -3.12
C ALA A 588 -31.89 32.81 -4.33
N TYR A 589 -31.63 33.32 -5.54
CA TYR A 589 -32.29 32.87 -6.78
C TYR A 589 -32.14 31.36 -7.04
N SER A 590 -30.96 30.80 -6.73
CA SER A 590 -30.70 29.38 -6.94
C SER A 590 -31.37 28.53 -5.84
N ALA A 591 -31.48 29.07 -4.64
CA ALA A 591 -32.09 28.42 -3.49
C ALA A 591 -33.62 28.36 -3.63
N GLU A 592 -34.23 29.42 -4.17
CA GLU A 592 -35.64 29.45 -4.55
C GLU A 592 -35.93 28.47 -5.67
N LYS A 593 -35.13 28.50 -6.75
CA LYS A 593 -35.29 27.59 -7.89
C LYS A 593 -35.18 26.11 -7.49
N SER A 594 -34.33 25.79 -6.52
CA SER A 594 -34.16 24.41 -6.00
C SER A 594 -35.16 24.04 -4.89
N GLY A 595 -36.01 24.98 -4.45
CA GLY A 595 -37.02 24.74 -3.41
C GLY A 595 -36.46 24.64 -1.98
N ASN A 596 -35.19 24.99 -1.76
CA ASN A 596 -34.49 24.82 -0.48
C ASN A 596 -34.23 26.15 0.25
N ALA A 597 -34.73 27.27 -0.25
CA ALA A 597 -34.48 28.62 0.29
C ALA A 597 -34.69 28.71 1.81
N ASN A 598 -35.84 28.25 2.32
CA ASN A 598 -36.17 28.34 3.74
C ASN A 598 -35.15 27.63 4.64
N GLU A 599 -34.71 26.42 4.26
CA GLU A 599 -33.72 25.66 5.03
C GLU A 599 -32.34 26.32 4.96
N LEU A 600 -31.92 26.79 3.77
CA LEU A 600 -30.61 27.38 3.57
C LEU A 600 -30.46 28.76 4.24
N PHE A 601 -31.47 29.62 4.18
CA PHE A 601 -31.46 30.90 4.90
C PHE A 601 -31.48 30.70 6.42
N ALA A 602 -32.24 29.71 6.92
CA ALA A 602 -32.22 29.38 8.34
C ALA A 602 -30.84 28.88 8.80
N ALA A 603 -30.16 28.08 7.98
CA ALA A 603 -28.79 27.63 8.21
C ALA A 603 -27.79 28.81 8.22
N GLU A 604 -27.92 29.74 7.27
CA GLU A 604 -27.02 30.89 7.17
C GLU A 604 -27.18 31.83 8.35
N LYS A 605 -28.43 32.10 8.75
CA LYS A 605 -28.74 32.88 9.95
C LYS A 605 -28.05 32.29 11.18
N LYS A 606 -28.13 30.97 11.38
CA LYS A 606 -27.44 30.29 12.49
C LYS A 606 -25.92 30.45 12.42
N ALA A 607 -25.33 30.34 11.22
CA ALA A 607 -23.88 30.49 11.04
C ALA A 607 -23.41 31.93 11.30
N LYS A 608 -24.21 32.93 10.90
CA LYS A 608 -24.02 34.36 11.20
C LYS A 608 -24.08 34.65 12.70
N GLU A 609 -25.15 34.21 13.36
CA GLU A 609 -25.35 34.38 14.81
C GLU A 609 -24.22 33.70 15.62
N ALA A 610 -23.73 32.55 15.15
CA ALA A 610 -22.60 31.83 15.74
C ALA A 610 -21.22 32.35 15.31
N ARG A 611 -21.15 33.36 14.44
CA ARG A 611 -19.92 33.95 13.88
C ARG A 611 -18.93 32.91 13.34
N LYS A 612 -19.44 31.91 12.63
CA LYS A 612 -18.61 30.82 12.10
C LYS A 612 -17.97 31.23 10.78
N ASN A 613 -16.66 30.98 10.64
CA ASN A 613 -15.92 30.99 9.38
C ASN A 613 -16.16 32.26 8.54
N LEU A 614 -16.89 32.19 7.41
CA LEU A 614 -17.20 33.35 6.55
C LEU A 614 -17.85 34.51 7.33
N TRP A 615 -18.48 34.20 8.47
CA TRP A 615 -19.22 35.14 9.30
C TRP A 615 -18.49 35.57 10.58
N HIS A 616 -17.20 35.27 10.74
CA HIS A 616 -16.46 35.62 11.96
C HIS A 616 -16.49 37.13 12.28
N ASP A 617 -16.46 37.97 11.24
CA ASP A 617 -16.57 39.43 11.32
C ASP A 617 -17.98 39.96 10.98
N TRP A 618 -19.00 39.12 11.04
CA TRP A 618 -20.37 39.54 10.72
C TRP A 618 -20.90 40.52 11.78
N ASP A 619 -21.42 41.64 11.29
CA ASP A 619 -22.05 42.70 12.07
C ASP A 619 -23.54 42.77 11.72
N PRO A 620 -24.46 42.53 12.68
CA PRO A 620 -25.90 42.61 12.47
C PRO A 620 -26.38 43.95 11.87
N SER A 621 -25.67 45.05 12.11
CA SER A 621 -26.05 46.38 11.58
C SER A 621 -25.99 46.45 10.05
N LYS A 622 -25.13 45.65 9.41
CA LYS A 622 -25.01 45.58 7.94
C LYS A 622 -26.21 44.93 7.25
N ASP A 623 -26.91 44.02 7.93
CA ASP A 623 -28.12 43.37 7.40
C ASP A 623 -29.39 44.23 7.61
N ALA A 624 -29.35 45.17 8.57
CA ALA A 624 -30.47 46.08 8.85
C ALA A 624 -30.61 47.20 7.78
N GLU A 625 -29.51 47.61 7.14
CA GLU A 625 -29.53 48.57 6.02
C GLU A 625 -30.03 47.94 4.71
N THR A 626 -30.01 46.61 4.57
CA THR A 626 -30.41 45.91 3.33
C THR A 626 -31.88 45.47 3.30
N ASN A 627 -32.55 45.37 4.45
CA ASN A 627 -33.93 44.87 4.57
C ASN A 627 -35.04 45.95 4.45
N GLY A 628 -34.70 47.16 4.01
CA GLY A 628 -35.64 48.28 3.84
C GLY A 628 -36.27 48.42 2.45
N GLY A 629 -36.04 47.49 1.53
CA GLY A 629 -36.55 47.54 0.16
C GLY A 629 -37.50 46.37 -0.14
N ASP A 630 -38.74 46.70 -0.44
CA ASP A 630 -39.84 45.81 -0.77
C ASP A 630 -39.50 44.79 -1.87
N TYR A 631 -40.00 43.56 -1.68
CA TYR A 631 -39.93 42.49 -2.66
C TYR A 631 -40.99 42.75 -3.74
N ASP A 632 -40.65 43.37 -4.87
CA ASP A 632 -41.54 43.30 -6.04
C ASP A 632 -40.82 43.29 -7.40
N ALA A 633 -41.13 42.22 -8.13
CA ALA A 633 -41.02 41.93 -9.57
C ALA A 633 -39.92 42.61 -10.42
N ALA A 634 -38.91 41.82 -10.83
CA ALA A 634 -38.11 42.08 -12.03
C ALA A 634 -38.63 41.25 -13.24
N PRO A 635 -38.60 41.77 -14.48
CA PRO A 635 -39.17 41.12 -15.68
C PRO A 635 -38.28 39.98 -16.23
N PRO A 636 -38.81 39.08 -17.09
CA PRO A 636 -38.13 37.88 -17.51
C PRO A 636 -37.12 38.17 -18.63
N THR A 637 -35.86 37.72 -18.49
CA THR A 637 -34.96 37.57 -19.63
C THR A 637 -34.32 36.19 -19.67
N ASN A 638 -34.67 35.47 -20.73
CA ASN A 638 -34.16 34.15 -21.10
C ASN A 638 -32.70 34.24 -21.57
N GLY A 639 -31.83 33.43 -20.95
CA GLY A 639 -30.71 32.76 -21.60
C GLY A 639 -29.37 33.51 -21.73
N THR A 640 -28.30 32.87 -21.22
CA THR A 640 -27.26 32.50 -22.21
C THR A 640 -25.75 32.58 -21.92
N ASN A 641 -25.17 33.19 -20.87
CA ASN A 641 -23.79 32.86 -20.41
C ASN A 641 -23.79 32.74 -18.87
N GLY A 642 -23.27 31.73 -18.17
CA GLY A 642 -22.28 30.70 -18.45
C GLY A 642 -21.12 30.78 -17.47
N THR A 643 -21.16 31.82 -16.66
CA THR A 643 -20.22 32.23 -15.63
C THR A 643 -21.02 32.38 -14.34
N ASN A 644 -20.89 31.42 -13.42
CA ASN A 644 -21.10 31.75 -12.01
C ASN A 644 -19.95 32.68 -11.65
N GLY A 645 -20.22 33.98 -11.71
CA GLY A 645 -19.25 35.05 -11.52
C GLY A 645 -19.59 36.24 -12.38
N ASP A 646 -20.72 36.89 -12.10
CA ASP A 646 -20.75 38.36 -12.00
C ASP A 646 -22.07 38.80 -11.39
N ALA A 647 -22.01 39.45 -10.22
CA ALA A 647 -22.90 40.55 -9.84
C ALA A 647 -22.49 41.17 -8.50
N SER A 648 -22.47 42.50 -8.55
CA SER A 648 -22.35 43.53 -7.51
C SER A 648 -21.08 43.52 -6.66
N HIS A 649 -20.15 44.38 -7.08
CA HIS A 649 -19.18 45.01 -6.21
C HIS A 649 -19.90 45.62 -4.98
N SER A 650 -19.91 44.90 -3.86
CA SER A 650 -19.80 45.58 -2.58
C SER A 650 -18.51 46.38 -2.67
N LYS A 651 -18.58 47.72 -2.64
CA LYS A 651 -17.45 48.67 -2.79
C LYS A 651 -16.18 48.03 -2.19
N ALA A 652 -15.37 47.44 -3.06
CA ALA A 652 -14.17 46.74 -2.64
C ALA A 652 -13.26 47.83 -2.08
N LYS A 653 -12.61 47.54 -0.95
CA LYS A 653 -11.50 48.36 -0.50
C LYS A 653 -10.53 48.47 -1.67
N LEU A 654 -10.33 49.68 -2.18
CA LEU A 654 -9.51 49.94 -3.37
C LEU A 654 -8.11 49.35 -3.17
N ASP A 655 -7.65 48.51 -4.10
CA ASP A 655 -6.36 47.81 -4.06
C ASP A 655 -5.30 48.72 -4.67
N TYR A 656 -4.62 49.49 -3.81
CA TYR A 656 -3.51 50.34 -4.20
C TYR A 656 -2.18 49.63 -3.96
N ARG A 657 -1.31 49.66 -4.96
CA ARG A 657 0.01 49.04 -4.91
C ARG A 657 1.06 50.03 -5.37
N ASP A 658 2.09 50.23 -4.56
CA ASP A 658 3.27 50.98 -4.99
C ASP A 658 4.00 50.18 -6.06
N VAL A 659 4.18 50.77 -7.24
CA VAL A 659 4.74 50.12 -8.43
C VAL A 659 5.76 51.01 -9.13
N MET A 660 6.57 50.38 -9.98
CA MET A 660 7.39 51.02 -10.99
C MET A 660 7.12 50.34 -12.33
N VAL A 661 6.93 51.12 -13.39
CA VAL A 661 6.82 50.59 -14.75
C VAL A 661 8.24 50.31 -15.24
N THR A 662 8.51 49.07 -15.64
CA THR A 662 9.84 48.66 -16.13
C THR A 662 9.92 48.50 -17.63
N TYR A 663 8.79 48.39 -18.30
CA TYR A 663 8.72 48.26 -19.74
C TYR A 663 7.33 48.64 -20.27
N VAL A 664 7.30 49.42 -21.35
CA VAL A 664 6.13 49.66 -22.18
C VAL A 664 6.31 48.86 -23.47
N ASP A 665 5.39 47.96 -23.78
CA ASP A 665 5.45 47.15 -24.99
C ASP A 665 5.11 48.03 -26.21
N PRO A 666 6.06 48.25 -27.14
CA PRO A 666 5.87 49.18 -28.26
C PRO A 666 4.83 48.71 -29.27
N THR A 667 4.40 47.44 -29.20
CA THR A 667 3.42 46.85 -30.13
C THR A 667 2.00 46.84 -29.58
N THR A 668 1.83 47.06 -28.28
CA THR A 668 0.51 46.95 -27.63
C THR A 668 0.24 48.02 -26.56
N ALA A 669 1.22 48.86 -26.22
CA ALA A 669 1.21 49.77 -25.08
C ALA A 669 0.91 49.09 -23.72
N ARG A 670 1.12 47.77 -23.64
CA ARG A 670 1.03 47.01 -22.38
C ARG A 670 2.20 47.32 -21.49
N LEU A 671 1.96 47.31 -20.19
CA LEU A 671 2.95 47.67 -19.18
C LEU A 671 3.51 46.42 -18.51
N LYS A 672 4.76 46.49 -18.07
CA LYS A 672 5.34 45.59 -17.09
C LYS A 672 5.58 46.35 -15.81
N LEU A 673 5.03 45.86 -14.71
CA LEU A 673 5.12 46.49 -13.40
C LEU A 673 5.99 45.66 -12.45
N GLN A 674 6.83 46.33 -11.68
CA GLN A 674 7.44 45.78 -10.47
C GLN A 674 6.74 46.36 -9.24
N LEU A 675 6.44 45.52 -8.25
CA LEU A 675 5.93 45.97 -6.95
C LEU A 675 7.08 46.56 -6.12
N LEU A 676 6.91 47.79 -5.63
CA LEU A 676 7.84 48.44 -4.72
C LEU A 676 7.74 47.84 -3.30
N GLY A 677 8.67 48.22 -2.42
CA GLY A 677 8.76 47.68 -1.06
C GLY A 677 9.54 46.35 -0.99
N PRO A 678 9.09 45.37 -0.20
CA PRO A 678 9.85 44.13 0.05
C PRO A 678 10.18 43.34 -1.22
N SER A 679 9.29 43.33 -2.22
CA SER A 679 9.51 42.64 -3.49
C SER A 679 10.71 43.20 -4.24
N LYS A 680 10.81 44.53 -4.37
CA LYS A 680 11.95 45.21 -4.98
C LYS A 680 13.24 45.00 -4.19
N GLN A 681 13.20 45.08 -2.85
CA GLN A 681 14.38 44.83 -2.02
C GLN A 681 14.94 43.41 -2.20
N ASN A 682 14.05 42.42 -2.32
CA ASN A 682 14.45 41.03 -2.58
C ASN A 682 15.05 40.87 -3.98
N LEU A 683 14.49 41.56 -4.99
CA LEU A 683 15.07 41.57 -6.33
C LEU A 683 16.46 42.23 -6.33
N ASP A 684 16.62 43.38 -5.68
CA ASP A 684 17.89 44.09 -5.60
C ASP A 684 18.97 43.22 -4.91
N SER A 685 18.59 42.50 -3.85
CA SER A 685 19.48 41.53 -3.20
C SER A 685 19.83 40.37 -4.12
N LEU A 686 18.84 39.80 -4.83
CA LEU A 686 19.08 38.72 -5.78
C LEU A 686 20.00 39.18 -6.91
N MET A 687 19.79 40.37 -7.46
CA MET A 687 20.59 40.91 -8.57
C MET A 687 22.03 41.23 -8.16
N LYS A 688 22.27 41.68 -6.92
CA LYS A 688 23.63 41.81 -6.35
C LYS A 688 24.35 40.47 -6.26
N ASP A 689 23.67 39.46 -5.75
CA ASP A 689 24.18 38.08 -5.68
C ASP A 689 24.42 37.50 -7.08
N PHE A 690 23.51 37.77 -8.02
CA PHE A 690 23.57 37.32 -9.40
C PHE A 690 24.75 37.94 -10.15
N ALA A 691 24.98 39.23 -9.99
CA ALA A 691 26.14 39.94 -10.54
C ALA A 691 27.45 39.37 -9.97
N THR A 692 27.50 39.13 -8.66
CA THR A 692 28.67 38.53 -7.99
C THR A 692 28.92 37.10 -8.45
N PHE A 693 27.86 36.32 -8.69
CA PHE A 693 27.98 34.97 -9.24
C PHE A 693 28.55 34.98 -10.66
N HIS A 694 28.05 35.86 -11.52
CA HIS A 694 28.45 35.92 -12.92
C HIS A 694 29.80 36.63 -13.18
N SER A 695 30.36 37.34 -12.19
CA SER A 695 31.70 37.92 -12.28
C SER A 695 32.83 36.88 -12.14
N SER A 696 32.55 35.72 -11.56
CA SER A 696 33.51 34.62 -11.44
C SER A 696 33.71 33.87 -12.76
N PRO A 697 34.95 33.72 -13.27
CA PRO A 697 35.23 32.94 -14.47
C PRO A 697 34.75 31.48 -14.40
N ALA A 698 34.74 30.88 -13.20
CA ALA A 698 34.27 29.51 -12.98
C ALA A 698 32.78 29.31 -13.34
N ASN A 699 32.00 30.39 -13.34
CA ASN A 699 30.57 30.41 -13.66
C ASN A 699 30.29 30.83 -15.10
N SER A 700 31.31 30.87 -15.96
CA SER A 700 31.19 31.19 -17.39
C SER A 700 30.94 29.96 -18.26
N LYS A 701 30.09 29.05 -17.79
CA LYS A 701 29.75 27.81 -18.50
C LYS A 701 28.72 28.09 -19.60
N PRO A 702 28.96 27.65 -20.86
CA PRO A 702 27.97 27.76 -21.92
C PRO A 702 26.77 26.85 -21.65
N LEU A 703 25.68 27.05 -22.38
CA LEU A 703 24.53 26.14 -22.33
C LEU A 703 24.95 24.71 -22.73
N PRO A 704 24.52 23.67 -21.98
CA PRO A 704 24.93 22.28 -22.22
C PRO A 704 24.29 21.69 -23.49
N SER A 705 23.21 22.30 -23.97
CA SER A 705 22.47 21.89 -25.16
C SER A 705 21.76 23.10 -25.77
N PRO A 706 21.35 23.03 -27.04
CA PRO A 706 20.51 24.06 -27.66
C PRO A 706 19.28 24.40 -26.79
N PRO A 707 19.05 25.68 -26.45
CA PRO A 707 17.92 26.08 -25.62
C PRO A 707 16.57 25.76 -26.29
N LYS A 708 15.55 25.53 -25.49
CA LYS A 708 14.16 25.31 -25.92
C LYS A 708 13.26 26.43 -25.42
N ALA A 709 12.16 26.66 -26.14
CA ALA A 709 11.12 27.57 -25.67
C ALA A 709 10.62 27.11 -24.29
N GLY A 710 10.58 28.05 -23.34
CA GLY A 710 10.25 27.79 -21.93
C GLY A 710 11.45 27.63 -21.00
N ASP A 711 12.66 27.37 -21.53
CA ASP A 711 13.86 27.21 -20.70
C ASP A 711 14.17 28.51 -19.93
N ILE A 712 14.54 28.36 -18.66
CA ILE A 712 14.98 29.47 -17.82
C ILE A 712 16.51 29.52 -17.82
N VAL A 713 17.05 30.67 -18.20
CA VAL A 713 18.49 30.89 -18.42
C VAL A 713 18.95 32.18 -17.75
N SER A 714 20.26 32.31 -17.54
CA SER A 714 20.89 33.62 -17.35
C SER A 714 21.18 34.21 -18.72
N ALA A 715 20.70 35.43 -18.99
CA ALA A 715 20.95 36.13 -20.25
C ALA A 715 21.64 37.46 -19.97
N LYS A 716 22.63 37.81 -20.80
CA LYS A 716 23.36 39.07 -20.69
C LYS A 716 22.65 40.15 -21.50
N PHE A 717 22.10 41.16 -20.84
CA PHE A 717 21.36 42.23 -21.49
C PHE A 717 22.30 43.12 -22.32
N SER A 718 21.91 43.41 -23.56
CA SER A 718 22.81 44.07 -24.51
C SER A 718 23.10 45.53 -24.17
N ALA A 719 22.14 46.24 -23.55
CA ALA A 719 22.26 47.67 -23.28
C ALA A 719 23.27 47.99 -22.16
N ASP A 720 23.35 47.15 -21.13
CA ASP A 720 24.20 47.38 -19.95
C ASP A 720 25.29 46.32 -19.75
N ASN A 721 25.28 45.25 -20.54
CA ASN A 721 26.17 44.09 -20.39
C ASN A 721 26.08 43.37 -19.02
N VAL A 722 24.93 43.46 -18.34
CA VAL A 722 24.67 42.80 -17.05
C VAL A 722 23.87 41.51 -17.26
N TRP A 723 24.06 40.53 -16.37
CA TRP A 723 23.34 39.26 -16.43
C TRP A 723 22.00 39.37 -15.69
N TYR A 724 20.94 38.82 -16.28
CA TYR A 724 19.59 38.77 -15.72
C TYR A 724 18.96 37.39 -15.87
N ARG A 725 17.92 37.11 -15.08
CA ARG A 725 17.10 35.91 -15.24
C ARG A 725 16.16 36.08 -16.43
N ALA A 726 16.17 35.15 -17.37
CA ALA A 726 15.35 35.22 -18.56
C ALA A 726 14.71 33.88 -18.90
N ARG A 727 13.63 33.93 -19.69
CA ARG A 727 12.98 32.76 -20.29
C ARG A 727 13.14 32.81 -21.80
N VAL A 728 13.54 31.70 -22.39
CA VAL A 728 13.60 31.55 -23.85
C VAL A 728 12.17 31.52 -24.40
N ARG A 729 11.81 32.47 -25.25
CA ARG A 729 10.51 32.54 -25.93
C ARG A 729 10.53 31.79 -27.25
N ARG A 730 11.57 32.03 -28.06
CA ARG A 730 11.78 31.41 -29.37
C ARG A 730 13.28 31.19 -29.58
N ASN A 731 13.63 30.16 -30.34
CA ASN A 731 15.02 29.83 -30.64
C ASN A 731 15.24 29.75 -32.17
N ASP A 732 16.28 30.42 -32.66
CA ASP A 732 16.82 30.30 -34.02
C ASP A 732 18.11 29.47 -33.96
N ARG A 733 17.99 28.19 -34.31
CA ARG A 733 19.10 27.23 -34.21
C ARG A 733 20.16 27.42 -35.29
N GLU A 734 19.78 27.97 -36.45
CA GLU A 734 20.70 28.20 -37.56
C GLU A 734 21.63 29.37 -37.22
N LYS A 735 21.06 30.45 -36.68
CA LYS A 735 21.81 31.64 -36.24
C LYS A 735 22.44 31.49 -34.84
N LYS A 736 22.06 30.45 -34.09
CA LYS A 736 22.44 30.24 -32.68
C LYS A 736 22.06 31.46 -31.82
N GLU A 737 20.85 31.94 -32.02
CA GLU A 737 20.26 33.06 -31.32
C GLU A 737 18.95 32.63 -30.66
N SER A 738 18.56 33.27 -29.57
CA SER A 738 17.28 33.03 -28.92
C SER A 738 16.66 34.35 -28.50
N GLU A 739 15.36 34.49 -28.79
CA GLU A 739 14.55 35.55 -28.21
C GLU A 739 14.29 35.20 -26.74
N VAL A 740 14.73 36.06 -25.85
CA VAL A 740 14.59 35.91 -24.41
C VAL A 740 13.69 37.00 -23.84
N VAL A 741 12.89 36.66 -22.83
CA VAL A 741 12.10 37.61 -22.04
C VAL A 741 12.70 37.69 -20.64
N TYR A 742 13.10 38.88 -20.21
CA TYR A 742 13.67 39.11 -18.89
C TYR A 742 12.58 38.99 -17.84
N LEU A 743 12.69 38.00 -16.96
CA LEU A 743 11.61 37.60 -16.04
C LEU A 743 11.25 38.68 -15.03
N ASP A 744 12.24 39.50 -14.68
CA ASP A 744 12.10 40.48 -13.60
C ASP A 744 11.75 41.87 -14.12
N TYR A 745 11.97 42.16 -15.40
CA TYR A 745 11.76 43.49 -16.01
C TYR A 745 10.75 43.47 -17.17
N GLY A 746 10.53 42.30 -17.79
CA GLY A 746 9.48 42.03 -18.75
C GLY A 746 9.78 42.40 -20.20
N ASN A 747 10.84 43.16 -20.46
CA ASN A 747 11.35 43.43 -21.81
C ASN A 747 11.93 42.16 -22.45
N SER A 748 12.06 42.16 -23.78
CA SER A 748 12.61 41.04 -24.55
C SER A 748 13.64 41.50 -25.58
N GLU A 749 14.59 40.63 -25.92
CA GLU A 749 15.52 40.84 -27.03
C GLU A 749 16.01 39.52 -27.61
N THR A 750 16.63 39.57 -28.79
CA THR A 750 17.31 38.41 -29.39
C THR A 750 18.76 38.37 -28.92
N GLN A 751 19.18 37.29 -28.26
CA GLN A 751 20.54 37.10 -27.76
C GLN A 751 21.23 35.93 -28.44
N ALA A 752 22.52 36.10 -28.77
CA ALA A 752 23.38 35.00 -29.18
C ALA A 752 23.51 33.99 -28.03
N TRP A 753 23.60 32.69 -28.33
CA TRP A 753 23.75 31.66 -27.30
C TRP A 753 25.03 31.83 -26.46
N SER A 754 26.04 32.53 -26.98
CA SER A 754 27.25 32.92 -26.24
C SER A 754 26.96 33.91 -25.10
N SER A 755 25.86 34.66 -25.19
CA SER A 755 25.35 35.57 -24.15
C SER A 755 24.34 34.88 -23.21
N LEU A 756 24.19 33.55 -23.30
CA LEU A 756 23.30 32.75 -22.46
C LEU A 756 24.11 31.75 -21.61
N ARG A 757 23.67 31.54 -20.37
CA ARG A 757 24.22 30.53 -19.44
C ARG A 757 23.10 29.77 -18.75
N PRO A 758 23.36 28.53 -18.27
CA PRO A 758 22.40 27.82 -17.43
C PRO A 758 22.11 28.61 -16.15
N LEU A 759 20.85 28.69 -15.76
CA LEU A 759 20.48 29.27 -14.46
C LEU A 759 20.77 28.26 -13.34
N GLU A 760 21.49 28.67 -12.29
CA GLU A 760 21.66 27.87 -11.07
C GLU A 760 20.34 27.85 -10.28
N ALA A 761 19.45 26.91 -10.62
CA ALA A 761 18.07 26.88 -10.18
C ALA A 761 17.91 26.83 -8.64
N GLU A 762 18.83 26.19 -7.93
CA GLU A 762 18.80 26.11 -6.47
C GLU A 762 19.03 27.47 -5.79
N ARG A 763 19.79 28.37 -6.43
CA ARG A 763 20.14 29.67 -5.87
C ARG A 763 19.31 30.83 -6.44
N PHE A 764 19.03 30.80 -7.74
CA PHE A 764 18.39 31.90 -8.46
C PHE A 764 17.07 31.52 -9.14
N GLY A 765 16.62 30.27 -9.00
CA GLY A 765 15.40 29.77 -9.62
C GLY A 765 14.12 30.42 -9.11
N LEU A 766 13.01 30.14 -9.82
CA LEU A 766 11.70 30.75 -9.53
C LEU A 766 11.09 30.32 -8.18
N LEU A 767 11.62 29.25 -7.56
CA LEU A 767 11.28 28.85 -6.20
C LEU A 767 11.92 29.76 -5.13
N LYS A 768 13.05 30.42 -5.45
CA LYS A 768 13.73 31.37 -4.54
C LYS A 768 13.11 32.74 -4.60
N LEU A 769 12.87 33.24 -5.81
CA LEU A 769 12.14 34.48 -6.04
C LEU A 769 11.31 34.31 -7.31
N LYS A 770 9.99 34.54 -7.22
CA LYS A 770 9.12 34.53 -8.41
C LYS A 770 9.59 35.58 -9.43
N ALA A 771 9.15 35.46 -10.68
CA ALA A 771 9.36 36.53 -11.67
C ALA A 771 8.78 37.84 -11.14
N GLN A 772 9.54 38.93 -11.20
CA GLN A 772 9.16 40.22 -10.61
C GLN A 772 8.42 41.17 -11.57
N ALA A 773 8.46 40.92 -12.89
CA ALA A 773 7.65 41.66 -13.84
C ALA A 773 6.22 41.11 -13.88
N VAL A 774 5.26 42.00 -13.65
CA VAL A 774 3.82 41.72 -13.70
C VAL A 774 3.23 42.37 -14.95
N ASP A 775 2.52 41.59 -15.74
CA ASP A 775 1.78 42.09 -16.91
C ASP A 775 0.65 43.03 -16.49
N ALA A 776 0.55 44.19 -17.14
CA ALA A 776 -0.51 45.15 -16.89
C ALA A 776 -0.99 45.89 -18.15
N GLY A 777 -2.20 46.45 -18.08
CA GLY A 777 -2.71 47.43 -19.02
C GLY A 777 -3.45 48.55 -18.31
N LEU A 778 -3.54 49.70 -18.96
CA LEU A 778 -4.27 50.85 -18.42
C LEU A 778 -5.78 50.63 -18.57
N SER A 779 -6.49 50.74 -17.44
CA SER A 779 -7.94 50.64 -17.36
C SER A 779 -8.62 51.72 -18.19
N PHE A 780 -9.73 51.38 -18.85
CA PHE A 780 -10.56 52.30 -19.62
C PHE A 780 -9.88 52.97 -20.82
N LEU A 781 -8.74 52.45 -21.28
CA LEU A 781 -8.03 52.95 -22.45
C LEU A 781 -8.05 51.94 -23.60
N GLN A 782 -8.32 52.45 -24.79
CA GLN A 782 -8.10 51.79 -26.08
C GLN A 782 -7.04 52.59 -26.84
N PHE A 783 -5.89 51.96 -27.08
CA PHE A 783 -4.80 52.55 -27.84
C PHE A 783 -5.04 52.47 -29.36
N PRO A 784 -4.45 53.40 -30.14
CA PRO A 784 -4.60 53.42 -31.60
C PRO A 784 -3.96 52.18 -32.23
N THR A 785 -4.55 51.70 -33.33
CA THR A 785 -4.00 50.58 -34.13
C THR A 785 -2.98 51.05 -35.17
N SER A 786 -2.96 52.34 -35.51
CA SER A 786 -1.91 52.93 -36.35
C SER A 786 -0.58 52.89 -35.63
N ALA A 787 0.46 52.38 -36.29
CA ALA A 787 1.78 52.22 -35.70
C ALA A 787 2.42 53.57 -35.29
N GLU A 788 2.16 54.65 -36.04
CA GLU A 788 2.70 55.98 -35.76
C GLU A 788 2.11 56.55 -34.46
N TYR A 789 0.79 56.59 -34.35
CA TYR A 789 0.12 57.06 -33.12
C TYR A 789 0.35 56.13 -31.93
N LEU A 790 0.47 54.82 -32.15
CA LEU A 790 0.82 53.89 -31.07
C LEU A 790 2.24 54.15 -30.56
N ALA A 791 3.19 54.47 -31.44
CA ALA A 791 4.54 54.85 -31.04
C ALA A 791 4.56 56.13 -30.21
N GLU A 792 3.75 57.14 -30.57
CA GLU A 792 3.59 58.36 -29.77
C GLU A 792 2.96 58.07 -28.40
N SER A 793 1.96 57.19 -28.36
CA SER A 793 1.32 56.73 -27.12
C SER A 793 2.33 56.06 -26.18
N CYS A 794 3.13 55.14 -26.71
CA CYS A 794 4.18 54.46 -25.97
C CYS A 794 5.28 55.44 -25.52
N LYS A 795 5.67 56.39 -26.36
CA LYS A 795 6.65 57.43 -26.02
C LYS A 795 6.18 58.29 -24.84
N LEU A 796 4.93 58.75 -24.87
CA LEU A 796 4.37 59.49 -23.74
C LEU A 796 4.36 58.62 -22.47
N LEU A 797 3.92 57.36 -22.56
CA LEU A 797 3.95 56.45 -21.41
C LEU A 797 5.35 56.25 -20.85
N ASP A 798 6.36 56.08 -21.71
CA ASP A 798 7.76 55.99 -21.30
C ASP A 798 8.18 57.29 -20.58
N GLU A 799 7.95 58.46 -21.17
CA GLU A 799 8.29 59.77 -20.56
C GLU A 799 7.59 59.98 -19.21
N MET A 800 6.32 59.58 -19.10
CA MET A 800 5.50 59.73 -17.89
C MET A 800 5.85 58.73 -16.79
N THR A 801 6.47 57.60 -17.11
CA THR A 801 6.68 56.50 -16.15
C THR A 801 8.15 56.17 -15.87
N TYR A 802 9.08 56.65 -16.71
CA TYR A 802 10.51 56.36 -16.62
C TYR A 802 11.11 56.74 -15.26
N ASP A 803 11.66 55.75 -14.55
CA ASP A 803 12.29 55.88 -13.23
C ASP A 803 11.40 56.53 -12.15
N ARG A 804 10.08 56.38 -12.28
CA ARG A 804 9.12 56.94 -11.32
C ARG A 804 8.50 55.85 -10.45
N ALA A 805 8.41 56.14 -9.15
CA ALA A 805 7.55 55.40 -8.24
C ALA A 805 6.11 55.91 -8.40
N LEU A 806 5.20 55.00 -8.74
CA LEU A 806 3.78 55.29 -8.97
C LEU A 806 2.94 54.43 -8.03
N VAL A 807 1.65 54.75 -7.94
CA VAL A 807 0.67 53.88 -7.28
C VAL A 807 -0.26 53.32 -8.34
N ALA A 808 -0.37 52.00 -8.43
CA ALA A 808 -1.35 51.31 -9.26
C ALA A 808 -2.60 51.05 -8.42
N MET A 809 -3.70 51.70 -8.79
CA MET A 809 -5.03 51.29 -8.36
C MET A 809 -5.48 50.12 -9.24
N VAL A 810 -5.60 48.93 -8.67
CA VAL A 810 -5.98 47.72 -9.41
C VAL A 810 -7.49 47.69 -9.58
N ASP A 811 -7.97 48.09 -10.77
CA ASP A 811 -9.39 48.09 -11.10
C ASP A 811 -9.90 46.68 -11.39
N TYR A 812 -9.06 45.84 -12.01
CA TYR A 812 -9.41 44.46 -12.29
C TYR A 812 -8.16 43.59 -12.50
N GLN A 813 -8.19 42.35 -12.00
CA GLN A 813 -7.14 41.37 -12.25
C GLN A 813 -7.68 40.29 -13.20
N ASP A 814 -7.19 40.26 -14.44
CA ASP A 814 -7.50 39.20 -15.37
C ASP A 814 -6.67 37.96 -15.06
N THR A 815 -7.27 37.01 -14.36
CA THR A 815 -6.61 35.75 -13.99
C THR A 815 -6.42 34.78 -15.15
N ARG A 816 -7.09 34.98 -16.30
CA ARG A 816 -6.93 34.11 -17.48
C ARG A 816 -5.68 34.47 -18.25
N GLU A 817 -5.45 35.77 -18.46
CA GLU A 817 -4.27 36.29 -19.15
C GLU A 817 -3.13 36.64 -18.18
N ASN A 818 -3.40 36.60 -16.86
CA ASN A 818 -2.51 37.03 -15.79
C ASN A 818 -2.08 38.51 -15.93
N VAL A 819 -3.02 39.38 -16.31
CA VAL A 819 -2.83 40.81 -16.56
C VAL A 819 -3.56 41.64 -15.50
N LEU A 820 -2.89 42.65 -14.94
CA LEU A 820 -3.53 43.67 -14.10
C LEU A 820 -4.06 44.82 -14.95
N TRP A 821 -5.32 45.18 -14.77
CA TRP A 821 -5.89 46.42 -15.30
C TRP A 821 -5.85 47.47 -14.22
N VAL A 822 -5.11 48.53 -14.48
CA VAL A 822 -4.73 49.52 -13.47
C VAL A 822 -5.02 50.95 -13.92
N THR A 823 -5.36 51.78 -12.94
CA THR A 823 -5.28 53.23 -13.03
C THR A 823 -4.01 53.67 -12.31
N LEU A 824 -3.05 54.24 -13.05
CA LEU A 824 -1.79 54.71 -12.48
C LEU A 824 -1.92 56.15 -11.99
N ILE A 825 -1.52 56.39 -10.74
CA ILE A 825 -1.59 57.70 -10.08
C ILE A 825 -0.23 58.07 -9.47
N GLU A 826 0.01 59.37 -9.31
CA GLU A 826 1.21 59.84 -8.59
C GLU A 826 1.03 59.67 -7.07
N PRO A 827 2.11 59.36 -6.33
CA PRO A 827 2.04 59.18 -4.88
C PRO A 827 1.47 60.39 -4.11
N SER A 828 1.69 61.62 -4.60
CA SER A 828 1.11 62.85 -4.03
C SER A 828 -0.41 62.87 -4.09
N ASP A 829 -0.99 62.32 -5.16
CA ASP A 829 -2.43 62.32 -5.43
C ASP A 829 -3.16 61.15 -4.77
N ALA A 830 -2.44 60.13 -4.30
CA ALA A 830 -2.99 58.97 -3.57
C ALA A 830 -3.42 59.29 -2.13
N SER A 831 -3.03 60.44 -1.57
CA SER A 831 -3.27 60.83 -0.16
C SER A 831 -4.54 61.67 0.09
N GLY A 832 -5.25 62.09 -0.96
CA GLY A 832 -6.49 62.86 -0.84
C GLY A 832 -7.72 61.97 -0.63
N SER A 833 -8.48 62.17 0.46
CA SER A 833 -9.68 61.38 0.79
C SER A 833 -10.91 61.68 -0.09
N GLY A 834 -10.73 61.83 -1.40
CA GLY A 834 -11.78 62.15 -2.37
C GLY A 834 -12.26 60.93 -3.19
N SER A 835 -13.44 61.07 -3.82
CA SER A 835 -13.94 60.17 -4.86
C SER A 835 -12.86 59.85 -5.90
N ALA A 836 -12.81 58.60 -6.38
CA ALA A 836 -11.89 58.14 -7.43
C ALA A 836 -11.93 59.03 -8.70
N ALA A 837 -13.03 59.75 -8.93
CA ALA A 837 -13.21 60.66 -10.06
C ALA A 837 -12.39 61.96 -10.00
N LYS A 838 -11.70 62.28 -8.89
CA LYS A 838 -10.88 63.51 -8.76
C LYS A 838 -9.38 63.26 -8.62
N VAL A 839 -8.94 62.00 -8.66
CA VAL A 839 -7.51 61.67 -8.55
C VAL A 839 -6.88 61.86 -9.93
N ARG A 840 -5.84 62.71 -10.02
CA ARG A 840 -5.08 62.88 -11.26
C ARG A 840 -4.40 61.54 -11.59
N SER A 841 -4.74 60.96 -12.75
CA SER A 841 -4.21 59.68 -13.22
C SER A 841 -3.52 59.83 -14.56
N LEU A 842 -2.48 59.01 -14.78
CA LEU A 842 -1.80 58.91 -16.06
C LEU A 842 -2.77 58.45 -17.15
N ASN A 843 -3.71 57.57 -16.82
CA ASN A 843 -4.77 57.11 -17.71
C ASN A 843 -5.55 58.30 -18.30
N ALA A 844 -5.94 59.25 -17.46
CA ALA A 844 -6.67 60.44 -17.88
C ALA A 844 -5.81 61.41 -18.72
N GLU A 845 -4.51 61.50 -18.42
CA GLU A 845 -3.56 62.36 -19.16
C GLU A 845 -3.33 61.83 -20.59
N VAL A 846 -3.20 60.52 -20.76
CA VAL A 846 -3.07 59.89 -22.09
C VAL A 846 -4.32 60.14 -22.96
N VAL A 847 -5.52 60.12 -22.37
CA VAL A 847 -6.77 60.46 -23.06
C VAL A 847 -6.83 61.95 -23.38
N SER A 848 -6.42 62.81 -22.44
CA SER A 848 -6.35 64.26 -22.66
C SER A 848 -5.41 64.63 -23.81
N GLU A 849 -4.25 63.99 -23.96
CA GLU A 849 -3.33 64.23 -25.09
C GLU A 849 -3.81 63.62 -26.42
N GLY A 850 -4.95 62.93 -26.44
CA GLY A 850 -5.47 62.29 -27.66
C GLY A 850 -4.64 61.07 -28.09
N LEU A 851 -3.90 60.44 -27.16
CA LEU A 851 -3.05 59.26 -27.44
C LEU A 851 -3.72 57.94 -27.01
N ALA A 852 -4.87 57.99 -26.36
CA ALA A 852 -5.80 56.87 -26.24
C ALA A 852 -7.24 57.38 -26.28
N MET A 853 -8.19 56.49 -26.59
CA MET A 853 -9.62 56.77 -26.50
C MET A 853 -10.29 55.90 -25.45
N VAL A 854 -11.49 56.27 -24.99
CA VAL A 854 -12.29 55.39 -24.14
C VAL A 854 -12.85 54.24 -25.01
N PRO A 855 -12.70 52.96 -24.62
CA PRO A 855 -13.17 51.84 -25.42
C PRO A 855 -14.66 51.96 -25.77
N GLY A 856 -14.99 51.93 -27.06
CA GLY A 856 -16.39 51.98 -27.52
C GLY A 856 -17.23 50.81 -27.00
N LYS A 857 -16.59 49.64 -26.84
CA LYS A 857 -17.17 48.46 -26.19
C LYS A 857 -16.40 48.14 -24.92
N LEU A 858 -16.93 48.63 -23.79
CA LEU A 858 -16.39 48.33 -22.47
C LEU A 858 -16.38 46.81 -22.18
N ARG A 859 -15.30 46.35 -21.55
CA ARG A 859 -15.21 45.00 -20.99
C ARG A 859 -16.24 44.82 -19.90
N SER A 860 -16.59 43.57 -19.59
CA SER A 860 -17.62 43.27 -18.60
C SER A 860 -17.33 43.93 -17.24
N TRP A 861 -16.07 43.95 -16.80
CA TRP A 861 -15.66 44.58 -15.55
C TRP A 861 -15.64 46.11 -15.62
N GLU A 862 -15.32 46.71 -16.78
CA GLU A 862 -15.34 48.16 -16.98
C GLU A 862 -16.76 48.73 -16.93
N LYS A 863 -17.78 47.92 -17.28
CA LYS A 863 -19.20 48.32 -17.17
C LYS A 863 -19.69 48.49 -15.74
N GLY A 864 -19.01 47.87 -14.78
CA GLY A 864 -19.32 47.97 -13.34
C GLY A 864 -18.57 49.09 -12.62
N ALA A 865 -17.72 49.84 -13.33
CA ALA A 865 -16.93 50.93 -12.76
C ALA A 865 -17.80 52.14 -12.39
N ASP A 866 -17.26 53.02 -11.53
CA ASP A 866 -17.92 54.26 -11.12
C ASP A 866 -18.23 55.12 -12.36
N GLY A 867 -19.53 55.45 -12.54
CA GLY A 867 -19.99 56.23 -13.68
C GLY A 867 -19.36 57.63 -13.76
N GLU A 868 -18.84 58.17 -12.66
CA GLU A 868 -18.11 59.43 -12.67
C GLU A 868 -16.77 59.35 -13.41
N VAL A 869 -16.03 58.24 -13.29
CA VAL A 869 -14.71 58.06 -13.94
C VAL A 869 -14.87 57.96 -15.46
N LEU A 870 -15.84 57.16 -15.94
CA LEU A 870 -16.13 57.05 -17.36
C LEU A 870 -16.65 58.36 -17.96
N ARG A 871 -17.40 59.16 -17.18
CA ARG A 871 -17.86 60.48 -17.61
C ARG A 871 -16.70 61.47 -17.75
N ASP A 872 -15.77 61.49 -16.80
CA ASP A 872 -14.56 62.33 -16.87
C ASP A 872 -13.70 62.00 -18.09
N LEU A 873 -13.37 60.71 -18.29
CA LEU A 873 -12.55 60.27 -19.42
C LEU A 873 -13.20 60.58 -20.77
N ARG A 874 -14.51 60.38 -20.91
CA ARG A 874 -15.24 60.74 -22.14
C ARG A 874 -15.29 62.25 -22.38
N GLY A 875 -15.36 63.06 -21.32
CA GLY A 875 -15.25 64.52 -21.41
C GLY A 875 -13.89 64.95 -21.96
N ARG A 876 -12.80 64.41 -21.39
CA ARG A 876 -11.42 64.64 -21.85
C ARG A 876 -11.19 64.19 -23.28
N GLU A 877 -11.76 63.05 -23.67
CA GLU A 877 -11.72 62.57 -25.06
C GLU A 877 -12.41 63.57 -26.00
N GLY A 878 -13.57 64.11 -25.60
CA GLY A 878 -14.28 65.16 -26.36
C GLY A 878 -13.41 66.42 -26.55
N GLU A 879 -12.75 66.89 -25.50
CA GLU A 879 -11.82 68.03 -25.58
C GLU A 879 -10.60 67.73 -26.48
N ALA A 880 -10.08 66.50 -26.45
CA ALA A 880 -9.00 66.08 -27.33
C ALA A 880 -9.43 66.05 -28.81
N LYS A 881 -10.66 65.60 -29.10
CA LYS A 881 -11.28 65.64 -30.43
C LYS A 881 -11.47 67.06 -30.94
N GLU A 882 -12.08 67.95 -30.14
CA GLU A 882 -12.27 69.36 -30.50
C GLU A 882 -10.95 70.08 -30.74
N GLY A 883 -9.95 69.80 -29.89
CA GLY A 883 -8.61 70.36 -29.96
C GLY A 883 -7.69 69.73 -31.02
N ARG A 884 -8.15 68.69 -31.75
CA ARG A 884 -7.36 67.95 -32.75
C ARG A 884 -6.01 67.46 -32.22
N ARG A 885 -6.00 66.94 -30.98
CA ARG A 885 -4.79 66.46 -30.30
C ARG A 885 -4.50 64.99 -30.67
N GLY A 886 -3.21 64.64 -30.78
CA GLY A 886 -2.76 63.27 -31.01
C GLY A 886 -3.43 62.62 -32.23
N MET A 887 -4.07 61.47 -32.01
CA MET A 887 -4.71 60.70 -33.08
C MET A 887 -5.87 61.44 -33.78
N TRP A 888 -6.39 62.52 -33.19
CA TRP A 888 -7.54 63.28 -33.71
C TRP A 888 -7.14 64.42 -34.67
N GLU A 889 -5.87 64.55 -35.05
CA GLU A 889 -5.37 65.68 -35.85
C GLU A 889 -6.08 65.84 -37.22
N TYR A 890 -6.58 64.74 -37.79
CA TYR A 890 -7.29 64.70 -39.07
C TYR A 890 -8.82 64.57 -38.96
N GLY A 891 -9.39 64.58 -37.75
CA GLY A 891 -10.84 64.41 -37.51
C GLY A 891 -11.19 63.21 -36.64
N ASP A 892 -12.49 62.88 -36.54
CA ASP A 892 -12.97 61.76 -35.72
C ASP A 892 -12.74 60.41 -36.43
N LEU A 893 -11.81 59.61 -35.90
CA LEU A 893 -11.45 58.28 -36.40
C LEU A 893 -12.55 57.22 -36.19
N THR A 894 -13.66 57.56 -35.51
CA THR A 894 -14.73 56.61 -35.16
C THR A 894 -15.97 56.71 -36.04
N GLU A 895 -16.05 57.70 -36.95
CA GLU A 895 -17.22 57.97 -37.78
C GLU A 895 -17.21 57.35 -39.19
N ASP A 896 -16.29 56.43 -39.50
CA ASP A 896 -16.27 55.66 -40.78
C ASP A 896 -16.68 54.18 -40.63
#